data_AF-A0ABD2NBJ3-F1
#
_entry.id   AF-A0ABD2NBJ3-F1
#
_cell.length_a   1.000
_cell.length_b   1.000
_cell.length_c   1.000
_cell.angle_alpha   90.00
_cell.angle_beta   90.00
_cell.angle_gamma   90.00
#
_symmetry.space_group_name_H-M   'P 1'
#
loop_
_entity.id
_entity.type
_entity.pdbx_description
1 polymer ?
#
loop_
_entity_poly.entity_id
_entity_poly.type
_entity_poly.pdbx_seq_one_letter_code
_entity_poly.pdbx_strand_id
1 'polypeptide(L)'
;MADFLAENNICGQIILNLVSRGNAIIAELLRLKDYIPKLYVTDSKVEIQKYQDLIMDFNYFNITETQEIKIDNNEILRDLDEEFRDNHIEIITRFYVVFKSIHTYIIDLNQFLEDLEEGVYIHQSLETIFADVEGKQVLCESLYLYGLMLLLVDWYIKGVVREKLLVSYYRYTPQRSDTQSYIDEVCKLLRDTGLHTKKVQNYPEDYFKRIQINPTFVDMVIGRLRTDDIYGQLPLYPLPKHRSTALSNQAAMLYVCLYFSPNILHSHTAIMREIVDKYFPDNWVISIYMGFTVDLVEAWEAFKAAKLALNNTLETVNLKSYSNTYGSNVLPLLQNSAKMLKEGNITKEMMLKDMNNIVTLLRECNVTLRWLMLHILLKPGKIDKHKRCKQIRDLELFKNILNEKENQWTTLKNESYKSVVELSEVFSGNKPLSRIKKNENLERWFLEISKQIDSLTMDNLSSSRKTVQLIQALEEVQEFHQLESNMQIIQFLSETRQYLNQMIQTTNLKEDNLITMQVIGDLSFAWELIDSFTPIMQLGIKREPTLVIKLRAVFLKLASAMEIPLLRINQARSKDLVSVSEYYSRELEIYVRKVLQIIPKMMFEKLARIIEMQTSVLKELPTRLDKDKLKDYAQLDERFEFAELTHSISVFSQGMRMMKTTLVGVVCLDPKKLLEDGIRNELVQHISLALHSELIFNTKAKTSELEQKIKSLGVIMDGYKRSFEYIQDYVNINGLKIWQEEVTRIINYNVEQECNGFLRSKVHAWDSQYQNRIIPIPLYAPVDSMSVNFIGRLAREIIRITDPRNTVYIDQTTAWYETRSHKQILNREILASLTKAIEIAGMVGLDRLFSFMIITNLNRIMGFLQNKSGKHSTWYSIISTIQKEIKAVDDIANPNKFYQNCINRTNRLWPDFLDNVLMVGQLQLLRKLIAFHLNLSAKFNAKNLEASLQTLSKALLHDIKKNGNWTPDEDLLYNLSHYFDYAGINDPFNKIYVTLTSQMEYSLTLFVFVIAHLQKLFHPGTLGNLNKKSMDQVDGYSFCLGVHTIFKQFHNNINDNFIKYISKYCMEFITHHRSTKNTDLCMEVINAINFLETYSKFSDASSKSFKEHMPEEIMHLELTFPLLNL
;
A
#
# COMPACT_ATOMS: atom_id res chain seq x y z
N MET A 1 9.33 3.55 -50.34
CA MET A 1 8.93 2.17 -49.97
C MET A 1 7.85 2.34 -48.91
N ALA A 2 6.80 1.53 -48.92
CA ALA A 2 5.78 1.59 -47.88
C ALA A 2 6.43 1.30 -46.51
N ASP A 3 6.06 2.04 -45.47
CA ASP A 3 6.55 1.81 -44.10
C ASP A 3 6.34 0.34 -43.73
N PHE A 4 7.40 -0.34 -43.30
CA PHE A 4 7.34 -1.77 -42.98
C PHE A 4 6.36 -2.04 -41.84
N LEU A 5 6.27 -1.11 -40.88
CA LEU A 5 5.35 -1.15 -39.75
C LEU A 5 3.96 -0.54 -40.05
N ALA A 6 3.61 -0.27 -41.32
CA ALA A 6 2.28 0.20 -41.69
C ALA A 6 1.19 -0.84 -41.40
N GLU A 7 -0.04 -0.39 -41.14
CA GLU A 7 -1.19 -1.26 -40.81
C GLU A 7 -1.53 -2.27 -41.92
N ASN A 8 -1.19 -1.95 -43.16
CA ASN A 8 -1.42 -2.82 -44.32
C ASN A 8 -0.36 -3.90 -44.51
N ASN A 9 0.79 -3.84 -43.81
CA ASN A 9 1.82 -4.88 -43.86
C ASN A 9 1.64 -5.88 -42.72
N ILE A 10 0.94 -6.99 -43.02
CA ILE A 10 0.62 -8.05 -42.05
C ILE A 10 1.89 -8.62 -41.39
N CYS A 11 2.96 -8.84 -42.18
CA CYS A 11 4.23 -9.36 -41.67
C CYS A 11 4.86 -8.42 -40.63
N GLY A 12 4.91 -7.12 -40.94
CA GLY A 12 5.41 -6.10 -40.02
C GLY A 12 4.56 -5.96 -38.76
N GLN A 13 3.23 -6.05 -38.88
CA GLN A 13 2.32 -6.00 -37.74
C GLN A 13 2.46 -7.19 -36.80
N ILE A 14 2.69 -8.41 -37.31
CA ILE A 14 2.84 -9.60 -36.47
C ILE A 14 4.09 -9.52 -35.60
N ILE A 15 5.24 -9.17 -36.18
CA ILE A 15 6.48 -9.04 -35.41
C ILE A 15 6.46 -7.83 -34.47
N LEU A 16 5.80 -6.73 -34.86
CA LEU A 16 5.56 -5.56 -34.00
C LEU A 16 4.69 -5.93 -32.78
N ASN A 17 3.63 -6.71 -32.99
CA ASN A 17 2.77 -7.22 -31.91
C ASN A 17 3.52 -8.17 -30.97
N LEU A 18 4.41 -9.02 -31.50
CA LEU A 18 5.29 -9.84 -30.68
C LEU A 18 6.19 -8.97 -29.79
N VAL A 19 6.94 -8.02 -30.36
CA VAL A 19 7.82 -7.13 -29.58
C VAL A 19 7.06 -6.27 -28.56
N SER A 20 5.86 -5.79 -28.93
CA SER A 20 4.93 -5.12 -28.02
C SER A 20 4.56 -6.01 -26.82
N ARG A 21 4.15 -7.26 -27.08
CA ARG A 21 3.85 -8.24 -26.03
C ARG A 21 5.08 -8.53 -25.15
N GLY A 22 6.27 -8.55 -25.73
CA GLY A 22 7.51 -8.76 -24.98
C GLY A 22 7.75 -7.68 -23.93
N ASN A 23 7.56 -6.41 -24.29
CA ASN A 23 7.64 -5.30 -23.32
C ASN A 23 6.55 -5.39 -22.23
N ALA A 24 5.34 -5.83 -22.58
CA ALA A 24 4.27 -6.04 -21.62
C ALA A 24 4.56 -7.18 -20.63
N ILE A 25 5.14 -8.30 -21.09
CA ILE A 25 5.56 -9.42 -20.23
C ILE A 25 6.63 -8.96 -19.23
N ILE A 26 7.63 -8.19 -19.67
CA ILE A 26 8.66 -7.64 -18.79
C ILE A 26 8.05 -6.73 -17.72
N ALA A 27 7.13 -5.84 -18.09
CA ALA A 27 6.46 -4.97 -17.14
C ALA A 27 5.65 -5.76 -16.09
N GLU A 28 4.96 -6.83 -16.50
CA GLU A 28 4.21 -7.68 -15.57
C GLU A 28 5.13 -8.52 -14.68
N LEU A 29 6.28 -9.01 -15.19
CA LEU A 29 7.31 -9.66 -14.38
C LEU A 29 7.86 -8.74 -13.30
N LEU A 30 8.23 -7.52 -13.69
CA LEU A 30 8.74 -6.51 -12.77
C LEU A 30 7.67 -6.05 -11.77
N ARG A 31 6.38 -6.12 -12.14
CA ARG A 31 5.26 -5.87 -11.24
C ARG A 31 5.08 -7.00 -10.22
N LEU A 32 5.18 -8.26 -10.65
CA LEU A 32 4.97 -9.43 -9.80
C LEU A 32 6.10 -9.70 -8.81
N LYS A 33 7.32 -9.22 -9.08
CA LYS A 33 8.47 -9.40 -8.17
C LYS A 33 8.17 -8.98 -6.72
N ASP A 34 7.34 -7.95 -6.54
CA ASP A 34 6.99 -7.40 -5.22
C ASP A 34 5.79 -8.10 -4.55
N TYR A 35 5.11 -9.01 -5.25
CA TYR A 35 3.92 -9.73 -4.76
C TYR A 35 4.17 -11.22 -4.49
N ILE A 36 5.45 -11.66 -4.49
CA ILE A 36 5.79 -13.04 -4.11
C ILE A 36 5.34 -13.26 -2.66
N PRO A 37 4.43 -14.20 -2.37
CA PRO A 37 3.95 -14.40 -1.00
C PRO A 37 5.11 -14.82 -0.10
N LYS A 38 5.21 -14.19 1.07
CA LYS A 38 6.35 -14.41 2.00
C LYS A 38 6.59 -15.88 2.29
N LEU A 39 5.53 -16.69 2.40
CA LEU A 39 5.58 -18.14 2.64
C LEU A 39 6.51 -18.92 1.67
N TYR A 40 6.69 -18.44 0.44
CA TYR A 40 7.58 -19.07 -0.54
C TYR A 40 9.06 -18.65 -0.36
N VAL A 41 9.32 -17.54 0.33
CA VAL A 41 10.63 -16.89 0.50
C VAL A 41 11.18 -17.02 1.93
N THR A 42 10.33 -17.12 2.96
CA THR A 42 10.73 -17.00 4.37
C THR A 42 11.61 -18.17 4.84
N ASP A 43 12.69 -17.84 5.57
CA ASP A 43 13.55 -18.80 6.32
C ASP A 43 13.03 -19.07 7.75
N SER A 44 11.77 -18.69 8.06
CA SER A 44 11.18 -18.85 9.39
C SER A 44 10.94 -20.32 9.68
N LYS A 45 11.72 -20.89 10.61
CA LYS A 45 11.64 -22.32 10.96
C LYS A 45 10.23 -22.77 11.34
N VAL A 46 9.43 -21.91 11.96
CA VAL A 46 8.06 -22.22 12.42
C VAL A 46 7.08 -22.30 11.25
N GLU A 47 7.15 -21.36 10.30
CA GLU A 47 6.28 -21.37 9.11
C GLU A 47 6.68 -22.47 8.15
N ILE A 48 7.99 -22.70 7.98
CA ILE A 48 8.51 -23.82 7.19
C ILE A 48 7.96 -25.12 7.75
N GLN A 49 8.09 -25.39 9.05
CA GLN A 49 7.60 -26.62 9.65
C GLN A 49 6.07 -26.81 9.52
N LYS A 50 5.31 -25.70 9.51
CA LYS A 50 3.85 -25.72 9.37
C LYS A 50 3.40 -26.03 7.93
N TYR A 51 4.05 -25.44 6.93
CA TYR A 51 3.66 -25.55 5.51
C TYR A 51 4.56 -26.50 4.70
N GLN A 52 5.51 -27.19 5.34
CA GLN A 52 6.49 -28.07 4.68
C GLN A 52 5.83 -29.14 3.82
N ASP A 53 4.72 -29.68 4.29
CA ASP A 53 3.97 -30.74 3.60
C ASP A 53 3.05 -30.20 2.48
N LEU A 54 2.83 -28.88 2.40
CA LEU A 54 1.96 -28.26 1.38
C LEU A 54 2.74 -27.53 0.27
N ILE A 55 3.82 -26.84 0.64
CA ILE A 55 4.64 -26.04 -0.28
C ILE A 55 5.91 -26.81 -0.64
N MET A 56 5.87 -27.52 -1.76
CA MET A 56 6.99 -28.31 -2.26
C MET A 56 7.50 -27.82 -3.59
N ASP A 57 8.77 -28.09 -3.87
CA ASP A 57 9.42 -27.85 -5.15
C ASP A 57 9.13 -28.98 -6.15
N PHE A 58 9.84 -29.04 -7.27
CA PHE A 58 9.63 -30.04 -8.31
C PHE A 58 9.82 -31.50 -7.84
N ASN A 59 10.41 -31.75 -6.66
CA ASN A 59 10.44 -33.10 -6.10
C ASN A 59 9.04 -33.67 -5.85
N TYR A 60 8.01 -32.82 -5.71
CA TYR A 60 6.62 -33.24 -5.59
C TYR A 60 6.19 -34.20 -6.70
N PHE A 61 6.58 -33.94 -7.95
CA PHE A 61 6.16 -34.75 -9.10
C PHE A 61 6.61 -36.21 -9.01
N ASN A 62 7.65 -36.52 -8.24
CA ASN A 62 8.10 -37.89 -7.99
C ASN A 62 7.31 -38.61 -6.88
N ILE A 63 6.60 -37.86 -6.03
CA ILE A 63 5.93 -38.35 -4.81
C ILE A 63 4.44 -37.98 -4.75
N THR A 64 3.85 -37.59 -5.88
CA THR A 64 2.48 -37.05 -6.01
C THR A 64 1.44 -37.90 -5.26
N GLU A 65 1.34 -39.19 -5.60
CA GLU A 65 0.34 -40.09 -5.00
C GLU A 65 0.54 -40.23 -3.48
N THR A 66 1.78 -40.41 -3.04
CA THR A 66 2.09 -40.58 -1.61
C THR A 66 1.79 -39.33 -0.79
N GLN A 67 1.98 -38.15 -1.37
CA GLN A 67 1.74 -36.89 -0.66
C GLN A 67 0.24 -36.55 -0.60
N GLU A 68 -0.50 -36.69 -1.70
CA GLU A 68 -1.94 -36.40 -1.68
C GLU A 68 -2.68 -37.36 -0.74
N ILE A 69 -2.30 -38.64 -0.70
CA ILE A 69 -2.79 -39.61 0.30
C ILE A 69 -2.46 -39.17 1.73
N LYS A 70 -1.28 -38.58 1.96
CA LYS A 70 -0.88 -38.08 3.29
C LYS A 70 -1.71 -36.87 3.72
N ILE A 71 -2.07 -35.99 2.80
CA ILE A 71 -2.89 -34.80 3.05
C ILE A 71 -4.35 -35.22 3.28
N ASP A 72 -4.90 -36.09 2.43
CA ASP A 72 -6.28 -36.58 2.54
C ASP A 72 -6.56 -37.36 3.83
N ASN A 73 -5.59 -38.16 4.28
CA ASN A 73 -5.72 -38.96 5.50
C ASN A 73 -5.55 -38.15 6.79
N ASN A 74 -5.07 -36.91 6.72
CA ASN A 74 -4.84 -36.06 7.89
C ASN A 74 -5.75 -34.84 7.86
N GLU A 75 -6.80 -34.88 8.68
CA GLU A 75 -7.80 -33.81 8.79
C GLU A 75 -7.18 -32.41 9.05
N ILE A 76 -6.11 -32.34 9.85
CA ILE A 76 -5.41 -31.07 10.14
C ILE A 76 -4.72 -30.53 8.88
N LEU A 77 -4.10 -31.41 8.08
CA LEU A 77 -3.42 -31.01 6.85
C LEU A 77 -4.43 -30.65 5.75
N ARG A 78 -5.55 -31.37 5.67
CA ARG A 78 -6.63 -31.05 4.71
C ARG A 78 -7.23 -29.67 4.99
N ASP A 79 -7.57 -29.38 6.25
CA ASP A 79 -8.08 -28.06 6.63
C ASP A 79 -7.05 -26.95 6.35
N LEU A 80 -5.76 -27.23 6.60
CA LEU A 80 -4.65 -26.31 6.31
C LEU A 80 -4.48 -26.08 4.79
N ASP A 81 -4.65 -27.11 3.97
CA ASP A 81 -4.52 -27.06 2.50
C ASP A 81 -5.69 -26.31 1.86
N GLU A 82 -6.92 -26.53 2.33
CA GLU A 82 -8.10 -25.73 1.95
C GLU A 82 -7.91 -24.25 2.32
N GLU A 83 -7.49 -23.97 3.56
CA GLU A 83 -7.20 -22.60 4.00
C GLU A 83 -6.08 -21.97 3.16
N PHE A 84 -5.03 -22.73 2.81
CA PHE A 84 -3.95 -22.22 1.98
C PHE A 84 -4.42 -21.86 0.58
N ARG A 85 -5.20 -22.76 -0.05
CA ARG A 85 -5.75 -22.61 -1.39
C ARG A 85 -6.62 -21.36 -1.50
N ASP A 86 -7.61 -21.24 -0.62
CA ASP A 86 -8.58 -20.14 -0.66
C ASP A 86 -7.91 -18.77 -0.53
N ASN A 87 -6.80 -18.70 0.21
CA ASN A 87 -6.08 -17.45 0.46
C ASN A 87 -5.04 -17.07 -0.62
N HIS A 88 -4.53 -18.03 -1.43
CA HIS A 88 -3.38 -17.78 -2.33
C HIS A 88 -3.61 -18.14 -3.80
N ILE A 89 -4.72 -18.79 -4.16
CA ILE A 89 -4.94 -19.28 -5.53
C ILE A 89 -4.92 -18.18 -6.59
N GLU A 90 -5.45 -16.99 -6.30
CA GLU A 90 -5.50 -15.89 -7.25
C GLU A 90 -4.10 -15.39 -7.62
N ILE A 91 -3.24 -15.17 -6.60
CA ILE A 91 -1.88 -14.70 -6.83
C ILE A 91 -1.02 -15.78 -7.51
N ILE A 92 -1.18 -17.05 -7.12
CA ILE A 92 -0.50 -18.19 -7.74
C ILE A 92 -0.86 -18.29 -9.23
N THR A 93 -2.15 -18.14 -9.56
CA THR A 93 -2.64 -18.14 -10.95
C THR A 93 -2.01 -17.02 -11.76
N ARG A 94 -1.87 -15.82 -11.19
CA ARG A 94 -1.24 -14.68 -11.85
C ARG A 94 0.23 -14.94 -12.17
N PHE A 95 1.00 -15.55 -11.26
CA PHE A 95 2.38 -15.97 -11.53
C PHE A 95 2.46 -16.98 -12.68
N TYR A 96 1.59 -18.00 -12.67
CA TYR A 96 1.56 -18.99 -13.74
C TYR A 96 1.25 -18.37 -15.12
N VAL A 97 0.31 -17.43 -15.21
CA VAL A 97 -0.04 -16.76 -16.47
C VAL A 97 1.18 -16.07 -17.08
N VAL A 98 1.98 -15.36 -16.27
CA VAL A 98 3.19 -14.69 -16.76
C VAL A 98 4.25 -15.68 -17.20
N PHE A 99 4.46 -16.75 -16.43
CA PHE A 99 5.37 -17.84 -16.79
C PHE A 99 4.97 -18.50 -18.11
N LYS A 100 3.68 -18.74 -18.31
CA LYS A 100 3.12 -19.23 -19.57
C LYS A 100 3.35 -18.21 -20.69
N SER A 101 3.15 -16.92 -20.46
CA SER A 101 3.36 -15.88 -21.48
C SER A 101 4.79 -15.83 -22.02
N ILE A 102 5.80 -16.08 -21.17
CA ILE A 102 7.21 -16.19 -21.61
C ILE A 102 7.38 -17.38 -22.56
N HIS A 103 6.85 -18.55 -22.19
CA HIS A 103 6.91 -19.73 -23.04
C HIS A 103 6.17 -19.50 -24.37
N THR A 104 4.94 -18.98 -24.33
CA THR A 104 4.17 -18.67 -25.55
C THR A 104 4.89 -17.63 -26.41
N TYR A 105 5.64 -16.67 -25.83
CA TYR A 105 6.38 -15.66 -26.60
C TYR A 105 7.37 -16.29 -27.56
N ILE A 106 8.15 -17.26 -27.07
CA ILE A 106 9.18 -17.89 -27.88
C ILE A 106 8.60 -18.88 -28.89
N ILE A 107 7.53 -19.59 -28.53
CA ILE A 107 6.82 -20.46 -29.48
C ILE A 107 6.25 -19.64 -30.65
N ASP A 108 5.60 -18.51 -30.37
CA ASP A 108 5.04 -17.66 -31.42
C ASP A 108 6.14 -17.01 -32.28
N LEU A 109 7.30 -16.69 -31.69
CA LEU A 109 8.45 -16.18 -32.43
C LEU A 109 9.02 -17.25 -33.37
N ASN A 110 9.16 -18.50 -32.90
CA ASN A 110 9.62 -19.60 -33.75
C ASN A 110 8.62 -19.88 -34.88
N GLN A 111 7.32 -19.90 -34.58
CA GLN A 111 6.28 -20.03 -35.60
C GLN A 111 6.36 -18.91 -36.66
N PHE A 112 6.57 -17.66 -36.23
CA PHE A 112 6.75 -16.54 -37.16
C PHE A 112 7.97 -16.72 -38.08
N LEU A 113 9.06 -17.28 -37.56
CA LEU A 113 10.26 -17.58 -38.36
C LEU A 113 10.00 -18.73 -39.34
N GLU A 114 9.27 -19.78 -38.92
CA GLU A 114 8.86 -20.89 -39.79
C GLU A 114 7.94 -20.38 -40.92
N ASP A 115 6.95 -19.54 -40.60
CA ASP A 115 6.04 -18.93 -41.60
C ASP A 115 6.81 -18.09 -42.65
N LEU A 116 7.91 -17.44 -42.26
CA LEU A 116 8.79 -16.69 -43.16
C LEU A 116 9.60 -17.62 -44.08
N GLU A 117 10.04 -18.77 -43.59
CA GLU A 117 10.76 -19.78 -44.37
C GLU A 117 9.82 -20.50 -45.35
N GLU A 118 8.59 -20.77 -44.93
CA GLU A 118 7.54 -21.38 -45.76
C GLU A 118 6.93 -20.40 -46.80
N GLY A 119 7.26 -19.11 -46.70
CA GLY A 119 6.81 -18.08 -47.65
C GLY A 119 5.34 -17.69 -47.48
N VAL A 120 4.78 -17.81 -46.27
CA VAL A 120 3.40 -17.41 -45.93
C VAL A 120 3.16 -15.93 -46.24
N TYR A 121 4.19 -15.10 -46.09
CA TYR A 121 4.14 -13.66 -46.38
C TYR A 121 4.66 -13.37 -47.79
N ILE A 122 3.78 -12.90 -48.67
CA ILE A 122 4.10 -12.61 -50.07
C ILE A 122 5.23 -11.56 -50.15
N HIS A 123 6.32 -11.90 -50.85
CA HIS A 123 7.50 -11.05 -51.06
C HIS A 123 8.26 -10.66 -49.77
N GLN A 124 8.06 -11.36 -48.66
CA GLN A 124 8.81 -11.16 -47.43
C GLN A 124 9.59 -12.43 -47.09
N SER A 125 10.89 -12.28 -46.91
CA SER A 125 11.78 -13.29 -46.35
C SER A 125 12.60 -12.68 -45.22
N LEU A 126 13.28 -13.52 -44.44
CA LEU A 126 14.15 -13.06 -43.37
C LEU A 126 15.22 -12.07 -43.89
N GLU A 127 15.76 -12.29 -45.08
CA GLU A 127 16.73 -11.39 -45.72
C GLU A 127 16.12 -10.04 -46.15
N THR A 128 14.89 -10.04 -46.69
CA THR A 128 14.23 -8.78 -47.10
C THR A 128 13.87 -7.92 -45.90
N ILE A 129 13.48 -8.53 -44.78
CA ILE A 129 13.16 -7.82 -43.54
C ILE A 129 14.42 -7.21 -42.91
N PHE A 130 15.56 -7.91 -42.94
CA PHE A 130 16.83 -7.35 -42.46
C PHE A 130 17.40 -6.25 -43.36
N ALA A 131 16.98 -6.17 -44.63
CA ALA A 131 17.32 -5.06 -45.51
C ALA A 131 16.51 -3.79 -45.17
N ASP A 132 15.33 -3.93 -44.56
CA ASP A 132 14.51 -2.83 -44.10
C ASP A 132 14.99 -2.24 -42.76
N VAL A 133 14.89 -0.92 -42.59
CA VAL A 133 15.40 -0.22 -41.41
C VAL A 133 14.56 -0.50 -40.17
N GLU A 134 13.24 -0.61 -40.30
CA GLU A 134 12.36 -0.92 -39.17
C GLU A 134 12.34 -2.43 -38.91
N GLY A 135 12.29 -3.23 -39.97
CA GLY A 135 12.31 -4.69 -39.91
C GLY A 135 13.51 -5.22 -39.11
N LYS A 136 14.73 -4.76 -39.42
CA LYS A 136 15.93 -5.17 -38.67
C LYS A 136 15.88 -4.78 -37.19
N GLN A 137 15.28 -3.64 -36.83
CA GLN A 137 15.18 -3.22 -35.43
C GLN A 137 14.27 -4.18 -34.65
N VAL A 138 13.07 -4.44 -35.16
CA VAL A 138 12.07 -5.27 -34.47
C VAL A 138 12.51 -6.73 -34.40
N LEU A 139 13.21 -7.25 -35.42
CA LEU A 139 13.83 -8.58 -35.37
C LEU A 139 14.96 -8.69 -34.34
N CYS A 140 15.80 -7.66 -34.20
CA CYS A 140 16.84 -7.67 -33.16
C CYS A 140 16.22 -7.53 -31.76
N GLU A 141 15.18 -6.70 -31.62
CA GLU A 141 14.44 -6.49 -30.37
C GLU A 141 13.72 -7.77 -29.92
N SER A 142 13.17 -8.58 -30.82
CA SER A 142 12.43 -9.80 -30.45
C SER A 142 13.31 -10.85 -29.76
N LEU A 143 14.51 -11.12 -30.31
CA LEU A 143 15.46 -12.04 -29.69
C LEU A 143 15.99 -11.48 -28.36
N TYR A 144 16.29 -10.18 -28.33
CA TYR A 144 16.77 -9.49 -27.14
C TYR A 144 15.75 -9.56 -25.98
N LEU A 145 14.47 -9.27 -26.25
CA LEU A 145 13.43 -9.24 -25.22
C LEU A 145 13.22 -10.63 -24.61
N TYR A 146 13.27 -11.71 -25.40
CA TYR A 146 13.20 -13.06 -24.86
C TYR A 146 14.37 -13.37 -23.92
N GLY A 147 15.60 -13.11 -24.35
CA GLY A 147 16.78 -13.30 -23.50
C GLY A 147 16.73 -12.45 -22.22
N LEU A 148 16.22 -11.23 -22.31
CA LEU A 148 16.02 -10.36 -21.16
C LEU A 148 14.95 -10.91 -20.18
N MET A 149 13.83 -11.46 -20.67
CA MET A 149 12.82 -12.10 -19.82
C MET A 149 13.44 -13.24 -18.99
N LEU A 150 14.25 -14.10 -19.62
CA LEU A 150 14.93 -15.20 -18.92
C LEU A 150 15.83 -14.67 -17.80
N LEU A 151 16.68 -13.69 -18.08
CA LEU A 151 17.58 -13.09 -17.10
C LEU A 151 16.81 -12.43 -15.94
N LEU A 152 15.76 -11.64 -16.24
CA LEU A 152 14.97 -10.96 -15.22
C LEU A 152 14.23 -11.94 -14.29
N VAL A 153 13.69 -13.02 -14.84
CA VAL A 153 13.03 -14.05 -14.04
C VAL A 153 14.01 -14.69 -13.07
N ASP A 154 15.20 -15.05 -13.53
CA ASP A 154 16.26 -15.63 -12.67
C ASP A 154 16.74 -14.67 -11.58
N TRP A 155 16.85 -13.37 -11.89
CA TRP A 155 17.32 -12.37 -10.93
C TRP A 155 16.29 -12.05 -9.84
N TYR A 156 15.01 -12.00 -10.19
CA TYR A 156 13.96 -11.57 -9.26
C TYR A 156 13.18 -12.71 -8.60
N ILE A 157 13.03 -13.84 -9.28
CA ILE A 157 12.25 -14.98 -8.78
C ILE A 157 13.18 -16.19 -8.72
N LYS A 158 13.75 -16.43 -7.53
CA LYS A 158 14.68 -17.54 -7.28
C LYS A 158 14.12 -18.86 -7.81
N GLY A 159 14.97 -19.74 -8.35
CA GLY A 159 14.58 -21.05 -8.89
C GLY A 159 13.63 -21.84 -8.00
N VAL A 160 14.02 -22.09 -6.75
CA VAL A 160 13.20 -22.80 -5.75
C VAL A 160 11.81 -22.16 -5.55
N VAL A 161 11.71 -20.82 -5.62
CA VAL A 161 10.43 -20.11 -5.48
C VAL A 161 9.55 -20.34 -6.70
N ARG A 162 10.12 -20.29 -7.91
CA ARG A 162 9.40 -20.58 -9.17
C ARG A 162 8.84 -21.99 -9.17
N GLU A 163 9.67 -22.97 -8.77
CA GLU A 163 9.26 -24.37 -8.71
C GLU A 163 8.10 -24.57 -7.73
N LYS A 164 8.20 -24.00 -6.53
CA LYS A 164 7.13 -24.07 -5.53
C LYS A 164 5.83 -23.43 -6.01
N LEU A 165 5.89 -22.26 -6.67
CA LEU A 165 4.70 -21.59 -7.21
C LEU A 165 4.04 -22.42 -8.31
N LEU A 166 4.81 -23.02 -9.21
CA LEU A 166 4.32 -23.88 -10.29
C LEU A 166 3.67 -25.16 -9.74
N VAL A 167 4.27 -25.76 -8.71
CA VAL A 167 3.70 -26.94 -8.03
C VAL A 167 2.41 -26.58 -7.30
N SER A 168 2.36 -25.46 -6.57
CA SER A 168 1.12 -25.01 -5.94
C SER A 168 0.01 -24.73 -6.97
N TYR A 169 0.34 -24.13 -8.11
CA TYR A 169 -0.62 -23.93 -9.20
C TYR A 169 -1.16 -25.26 -9.75
N TYR A 170 -0.27 -26.23 -9.96
CA TYR A 170 -0.61 -27.59 -10.41
C TYR A 170 -1.56 -28.30 -9.43
N ARG A 171 -1.33 -28.18 -8.12
CA ARG A 171 -2.15 -28.82 -7.08
C ARG A 171 -3.57 -28.24 -6.98
N TYR A 172 -3.72 -26.91 -7.06
CA TYR A 172 -4.98 -26.24 -6.70
C TYR A 172 -5.93 -25.93 -7.87
N THR A 173 -5.43 -25.99 -9.10
CA THR A 173 -6.24 -25.71 -10.30
C THR A 173 -6.73 -27.02 -10.89
N PRO A 174 -8.05 -27.25 -11.00
CA PRO A 174 -8.57 -28.48 -11.60
C PRO A 174 -8.04 -28.60 -13.03
N GLN A 175 -7.62 -29.81 -13.39
CA GLN A 175 -7.07 -30.19 -14.69
C GLN A 175 -8.09 -29.89 -15.81
N ARG A 176 -8.17 -28.63 -16.25
CA ARG A 176 -8.87 -28.31 -17.51
C ARG A 176 -8.01 -28.90 -18.62
N SER A 177 -8.65 -29.57 -19.57
CA SER A 177 -8.00 -30.25 -20.71
C SER A 177 -7.02 -29.35 -21.50
N ASP A 178 -7.21 -28.02 -21.49
CA ASP A 178 -6.33 -27.05 -22.16
C ASP A 178 -5.08 -26.64 -21.35
N THR A 179 -5.02 -26.97 -20.04
CA THR A 179 -3.93 -26.56 -19.14
C THR A 179 -2.81 -27.60 -19.03
N GLN A 180 -3.10 -28.87 -19.31
CA GLN A 180 -2.09 -29.95 -19.30
C GLN A 180 -1.02 -29.75 -20.38
N SER A 181 -1.33 -29.13 -21.52
CA SER A 181 -0.42 -29.08 -22.66
C SER A 181 0.80 -28.16 -22.47
N TYR A 182 0.74 -27.16 -21.58
CA TYR A 182 1.81 -26.17 -21.44
C TYR A 182 2.53 -26.20 -20.09
N ILE A 183 1.95 -26.78 -19.04
CA ILE A 183 2.54 -26.72 -17.70
C ILE A 183 3.88 -27.45 -17.63
N ASP A 184 4.01 -28.59 -18.29
CA ASP A 184 5.25 -29.36 -18.32
C ASP A 184 6.37 -28.60 -19.05
N GLU A 185 6.05 -27.95 -20.17
CA GLU A 185 7.00 -27.14 -20.93
C GLU A 185 7.41 -25.87 -20.17
N VAL A 186 6.47 -25.22 -19.49
CA VAL A 186 6.76 -24.07 -18.60
C VAL A 186 7.65 -24.51 -17.43
N CYS A 187 7.39 -25.67 -16.82
CA CYS A 187 8.23 -26.24 -15.77
C CYS A 187 9.64 -26.57 -16.28
N LYS A 188 9.79 -27.12 -17.50
CA LYS A 188 11.10 -27.35 -18.13
C LYS A 188 11.83 -26.03 -18.34
N LEU A 189 11.15 -25.01 -18.87
CA LEU A 189 11.74 -23.70 -19.12
C LEU A 189 12.18 -23.01 -17.83
N LEU A 190 11.42 -23.10 -16.73
CA LEU A 190 11.63 -22.33 -15.50
C LEU A 190 12.24 -23.10 -14.32
N ARG A 191 12.71 -24.33 -14.56
CA ARG A 191 13.46 -25.13 -13.58
C ARG A 191 14.63 -24.33 -12.99
N ASP A 192 14.97 -24.60 -11.73
CA ASP A 192 16.08 -23.93 -11.06
C ASP A 192 17.37 -23.99 -11.90
N THR A 193 18.03 -22.84 -12.01
CA THR A 193 19.29 -22.65 -12.74
C THR A 193 20.50 -22.74 -11.80
N GLY A 194 20.28 -22.79 -10.47
CA GLY A 194 21.33 -22.96 -9.46
C GLY A 194 22.14 -21.70 -9.17
N LEU A 195 21.77 -20.54 -9.75
CA LEU A 195 22.47 -19.24 -9.70
C LEU A 195 22.89 -18.79 -8.29
N HIS A 196 22.18 -19.24 -7.25
CA HIS A 196 22.46 -18.89 -5.85
C HIS A 196 23.55 -19.74 -5.18
N THR A 197 24.12 -20.73 -5.86
CA THR A 197 25.31 -21.48 -5.42
C THR A 197 26.58 -20.82 -5.97
N LYS A 198 27.66 -20.78 -5.17
CA LYS A 198 28.85 -19.92 -5.39
C LYS A 198 29.65 -20.14 -6.70
N LYS A 199 29.21 -21.03 -7.60
CA LYS A 199 29.70 -21.18 -8.99
C LYS A 199 28.82 -22.19 -9.72
N VAL A 200 27.99 -21.72 -10.64
CA VAL A 200 27.21 -22.61 -11.53
C VAL A 200 28.04 -22.87 -12.78
N GLN A 201 28.30 -24.15 -13.07
CA GLN A 201 28.91 -24.55 -14.34
C GLN A 201 27.90 -24.33 -15.46
N ASN A 202 28.33 -23.76 -16.59
CA ASN A 202 27.54 -23.56 -17.82
C ASN A 202 26.34 -22.59 -17.74
N TYR A 203 26.27 -21.71 -16.74
CA TYR A 203 25.30 -20.60 -16.71
C TYR A 203 25.83 -19.35 -17.43
N PRO A 204 25.02 -18.61 -18.21
CA PRO A 204 23.59 -18.81 -18.51
C PRO A 204 23.33 -19.72 -19.74
N GLU A 205 24.35 -20.34 -20.32
CA GLU A 205 24.24 -21.09 -21.59
C GLU A 205 23.18 -22.20 -21.55
N ASP A 206 23.19 -23.03 -20.51
CA ASP A 206 22.26 -24.15 -20.40
C ASP A 206 20.81 -23.68 -20.19
N TYR A 207 20.63 -22.48 -19.63
CA TYR A 207 19.31 -21.87 -19.49
C TYR A 207 18.79 -21.38 -20.84
N PHE A 208 19.63 -20.69 -21.61
CA PHE A 208 19.29 -20.16 -22.94
C PHE A 208 19.10 -21.29 -23.98
N LYS A 209 19.71 -22.46 -23.78
CA LYS A 209 19.54 -23.65 -24.64
C LYS A 209 18.24 -24.43 -24.43
N ARG A 210 17.44 -24.12 -23.39
CA ARG A 210 16.24 -24.92 -23.04
C ARG A 210 15.19 -24.94 -24.15
N ILE A 211 15.06 -23.86 -24.90
CA ILE A 211 14.20 -23.78 -26.09
C ILE A 211 15.09 -23.33 -27.26
N GLN A 212 15.13 -24.12 -28.32
CA GLN A 212 15.95 -23.83 -29.48
C GLN A 212 15.28 -22.76 -30.35
N ILE A 213 16.12 -21.90 -30.92
CA ILE A 213 15.76 -20.87 -31.88
C ILE A 213 16.53 -21.17 -33.15
N ASN A 214 15.96 -20.82 -34.30
CA ASN A 214 16.64 -20.97 -35.58
C ASN A 214 18.06 -20.35 -35.55
N PRO A 215 19.13 -21.14 -35.70
CA PRO A 215 20.50 -20.65 -35.56
C PRO A 215 20.85 -19.63 -36.64
N THR A 216 20.28 -19.75 -37.84
CA THR A 216 20.45 -18.79 -38.94
C THR A 216 19.92 -17.42 -38.55
N PHE A 217 18.75 -17.36 -37.91
CA PHE A 217 18.19 -16.11 -37.40
C PHE A 217 19.09 -15.47 -36.33
N VAL A 218 19.56 -16.27 -35.37
CA VAL A 218 20.47 -15.81 -34.30
C VAL A 218 21.77 -15.23 -34.89
N ASP A 219 22.38 -15.92 -35.85
CA ASP A 219 23.61 -15.46 -36.51
C ASP A 219 23.38 -14.18 -37.33
N MET A 220 22.24 -14.04 -38.00
CA MET A 220 21.88 -12.80 -38.71
C MET A 220 21.64 -11.63 -37.74
N VAL A 221 20.96 -11.85 -36.61
CA VAL A 221 20.77 -10.83 -35.57
C VAL A 221 22.13 -10.39 -35.00
N ILE A 222 22.98 -11.32 -34.59
CA ILE A 222 24.31 -11.00 -34.05
C ILE A 222 25.17 -10.31 -35.12
N GLY A 223 25.11 -10.76 -36.37
CA GLY A 223 25.81 -10.15 -37.50
C GLY A 223 25.42 -8.69 -37.70
N ARG A 224 24.11 -8.41 -37.78
CA ARG A 224 23.58 -7.04 -37.96
C ARG A 224 23.86 -6.15 -36.77
N LEU A 225 23.71 -6.66 -35.55
CA LEU A 225 24.09 -5.96 -34.33
C LEU A 225 25.60 -5.70 -34.26
N ARG A 226 26.45 -6.46 -34.96
CA ARG A 226 27.89 -6.21 -35.02
C ARG A 226 28.28 -5.20 -36.09
N THR A 227 27.68 -5.24 -37.28
CA THR A 227 28.10 -4.41 -38.42
C THR A 227 27.39 -3.07 -38.48
N ASP A 228 26.06 -3.05 -38.31
CA ASP A 228 25.23 -1.91 -38.66
C ASP A 228 25.03 -0.97 -37.46
N ASP A 229 24.61 0.27 -37.72
CA ASP A 229 23.98 1.16 -36.72
C ASP A 229 22.47 1.06 -36.92
N ILE A 230 21.81 0.16 -36.17
CA ILE A 230 20.43 -0.21 -36.46
C ILE A 230 19.43 0.92 -36.14
N TYR A 231 19.82 1.85 -35.28
CA TYR A 231 19.01 3.00 -34.86
C TYR A 231 19.47 4.34 -35.47
N GLY A 232 20.58 4.36 -36.22
CA GLY A 232 21.11 5.57 -36.84
C GLY A 232 21.54 6.62 -35.82
N GLN A 233 22.12 6.22 -34.68
CA GLN A 233 22.48 7.12 -33.59
C GLN A 233 23.85 7.78 -33.77
N LEU A 234 24.77 7.22 -34.55
CA LEU A 234 26.11 7.78 -34.77
C LEU A 234 26.11 9.22 -35.34
N PRO A 235 25.25 9.60 -36.30
CA PRO A 235 25.14 10.99 -36.77
C PRO A 235 24.79 12.00 -35.67
N LEU A 236 24.08 11.56 -34.62
CA LEU A 236 23.69 12.40 -33.48
C LEU A 236 24.86 12.62 -32.50
N TYR A 237 25.94 11.86 -32.63
CA TYR A 237 27.15 11.90 -31.80
C TYR A 237 28.41 12.09 -32.67
N PRO A 238 28.70 13.34 -33.11
CA PRO A 238 29.75 13.60 -34.10
C PRO A 238 31.18 13.38 -33.58
N LEU A 239 31.38 13.30 -32.26
CA LEU A 239 32.70 13.09 -31.67
C LEU A 239 32.99 11.58 -31.52
N PRO A 240 34.11 11.06 -32.05
CA PRO A 240 34.45 9.64 -31.98
C PRO A 240 34.48 9.06 -30.56
N LYS A 241 34.89 9.87 -29.57
CA LYS A 241 34.87 9.51 -28.14
C LYS A 241 33.47 9.18 -27.60
N HIS A 242 32.40 9.60 -28.26
CA HIS A 242 31.02 9.34 -27.83
C HIS A 242 30.43 8.07 -28.43
N ARG A 243 31.18 7.33 -29.27
CA ARG A 243 30.70 6.14 -29.98
C ARG A 243 30.10 5.08 -29.05
N SER A 244 30.74 4.79 -27.92
CA SER A 244 30.26 3.78 -26.97
C SER A 244 28.95 4.18 -26.29
N THR A 245 28.71 5.48 -26.11
CA THR A 245 27.42 6.01 -25.63
C THR A 245 26.36 5.99 -26.73
N ALA A 246 26.74 6.38 -27.95
CA ALA A 246 25.84 6.38 -29.11
C ALA A 246 25.33 4.98 -29.48
N LEU A 247 26.10 3.94 -29.19
CA LEU A 247 25.73 2.56 -29.51
C LEU A 247 25.30 1.76 -28.27
N SER A 248 25.03 2.41 -27.14
CA SER A 248 24.88 1.71 -25.86
C SER A 248 23.67 0.78 -25.80
N ASN A 249 22.56 1.15 -26.44
CA ASN A 249 21.35 0.31 -26.45
C ASN A 249 21.57 -0.94 -27.33
N GLN A 250 22.21 -0.75 -28.48
CA GLN A 250 22.62 -1.85 -29.35
C GLN A 250 23.65 -2.77 -28.69
N ALA A 251 24.58 -2.20 -27.92
CA ALA A 251 25.55 -2.95 -27.14
C ALA A 251 24.89 -3.84 -26.07
N ALA A 252 23.88 -3.31 -25.37
CA ALA A 252 23.07 -4.07 -24.42
C ALA A 252 22.32 -5.23 -25.09
N MET A 253 21.72 -4.99 -26.26
CA MET A 253 21.06 -6.04 -27.03
C MET A 253 22.05 -7.14 -27.45
N LEU A 254 23.20 -6.74 -27.99
CA LEU A 254 24.24 -7.68 -28.41
C LEU A 254 24.76 -8.51 -27.24
N TYR A 255 24.98 -7.91 -26.07
CA TYR A 255 25.39 -8.63 -24.86
C TYR A 255 24.42 -9.77 -24.51
N VAL A 256 23.11 -9.53 -24.54
CA VAL A 256 22.10 -10.57 -24.26
C VAL A 256 22.05 -11.59 -25.39
N CYS A 257 22.06 -11.15 -26.66
CA CYS A 257 21.97 -12.03 -27.82
C CYS A 257 23.16 -13.00 -27.93
N LEU A 258 24.35 -12.64 -27.45
CA LEU A 258 25.53 -13.50 -27.44
C LEU A 258 25.33 -14.79 -26.64
N TYR A 259 24.42 -14.82 -25.66
CA TYR A 259 24.12 -16.04 -24.89
C TYR A 259 23.36 -17.10 -25.69
N PHE A 260 22.72 -16.74 -26.80
CA PHE A 260 22.15 -17.70 -27.74
C PHE A 260 23.20 -18.35 -28.66
N SER A 261 24.42 -17.77 -28.75
CA SER A 261 25.56 -18.32 -29.50
C SER A 261 26.83 -18.37 -28.65
N PRO A 262 26.88 -19.23 -27.61
CA PRO A 262 27.98 -19.27 -26.64
C PRO A 262 29.35 -19.65 -27.25
N ASN A 263 29.35 -20.26 -28.43
CA ASN A 263 30.57 -20.53 -29.19
C ASN A 263 31.34 -19.24 -29.49
N ILE A 264 30.66 -18.11 -29.72
CA ILE A 264 31.33 -16.83 -29.96
C ILE A 264 32.09 -16.39 -28.70
N LEU A 265 31.48 -16.52 -27.53
CA LEU A 265 32.04 -16.14 -26.23
C LEU A 265 33.24 -17.01 -25.81
N HIS A 266 33.25 -18.31 -26.18
CA HIS A 266 34.32 -19.24 -25.82
C HIS A 266 35.48 -19.32 -26.80
N SER A 267 35.21 -19.42 -28.11
CA SER A 267 36.23 -19.80 -29.11
C SER A 267 36.56 -18.72 -30.14
N HIS A 268 35.65 -17.79 -30.44
CA HIS A 268 35.84 -16.81 -31.51
C HIS A 268 36.53 -15.52 -31.04
N THR A 269 37.84 -15.61 -30.78
CA THR A 269 38.65 -14.48 -30.26
C THR A 269 38.65 -13.23 -31.15
N ALA A 270 38.68 -13.38 -32.48
CA ALA A 270 38.67 -12.25 -33.41
C ALA A 270 37.33 -11.48 -33.37
N ILE A 271 36.21 -12.21 -33.37
CA ILE A 271 34.87 -11.63 -33.32
C ILE A 271 34.66 -10.92 -31.98
N MET A 272 35.04 -11.55 -30.86
CA MET A 272 34.92 -10.90 -29.55
C MET A 272 35.79 -9.65 -29.41
N ARG A 273 36.99 -9.62 -30.03
CA ARG A 273 37.82 -8.42 -30.07
C ARG A 273 37.13 -7.28 -30.82
N GLU A 274 36.58 -7.56 -32.01
CA GLU A 274 35.80 -6.57 -32.78
C GLU A 274 34.63 -6.01 -31.97
N ILE A 275 33.88 -6.88 -31.28
CA ILE A 275 32.75 -6.49 -30.43
C ILE A 275 33.20 -5.59 -29.28
N VAL A 276 34.24 -6.00 -28.54
CA VAL A 276 34.75 -5.23 -27.38
C VAL A 276 35.31 -3.88 -27.82
N ASP A 277 36.11 -3.84 -28.88
CA ASP A 277 36.69 -2.59 -29.38
C ASP A 277 35.61 -1.62 -29.87
N LYS A 278 34.54 -2.14 -30.50
CA LYS A 278 33.43 -1.31 -31.01
C LYS A 278 32.55 -0.77 -29.88
N TYR A 279 32.08 -1.64 -28.99
CA TYR A 279 31.00 -1.33 -28.02
C TYR A 279 31.48 -1.08 -26.59
N PHE A 280 32.56 -1.73 -26.17
CA PHE A 280 33.05 -1.71 -24.78
C PHE A 280 34.49 -1.17 -24.62
N PRO A 281 34.94 -0.13 -25.36
CA PRO A 281 36.31 0.38 -25.23
C PRO A 281 36.56 1.09 -23.89
N ASP A 282 35.55 1.80 -23.38
CA ASP A 282 35.61 2.60 -22.14
C ASP A 282 34.47 2.28 -21.15
N ASN A 283 33.59 1.35 -21.50
CA ASN A 283 32.43 0.92 -20.69
C ASN A 283 32.48 -0.59 -20.43
N TRP A 284 32.82 -0.99 -19.21
CA TRP A 284 32.77 -2.40 -18.77
C TRP A 284 31.62 -2.69 -17.82
N VAL A 285 30.97 -1.65 -17.29
CA VAL A 285 29.66 -1.75 -16.62
C VAL A 285 28.61 -1.20 -17.57
N ILE A 286 27.62 -2.03 -17.91
CA ILE A 286 26.59 -1.68 -18.90
C ILE A 286 25.20 -1.75 -18.30
N SER A 287 24.30 -0.86 -18.72
CA SER A 287 22.86 -0.95 -18.41
C SER A 287 22.18 -1.74 -19.50
N ILE A 288 21.70 -2.95 -19.19
CA ILE A 288 21.02 -3.80 -20.18
C ILE A 288 19.59 -3.33 -20.44
N TYR A 289 18.81 -3.01 -19.40
CA TYR A 289 17.43 -2.53 -19.52
C TYR A 289 17.10 -1.63 -18.34
N MET A 290 16.58 -0.42 -18.57
CA MET A 290 16.10 0.50 -17.52
C MET A 290 17.01 0.54 -16.26
N GLY A 291 18.32 0.68 -16.44
CA GLY A 291 19.28 0.78 -15.33
C GLY A 291 19.70 -0.53 -14.67
N PHE A 292 19.25 -1.69 -15.16
CA PHE A 292 19.81 -2.99 -14.77
C PHE A 292 21.26 -3.09 -15.21
N THR A 293 22.19 -2.97 -14.26
CA THR A 293 23.62 -2.98 -14.56
C THR A 293 24.22 -4.38 -14.52
N VAL A 294 25.08 -4.66 -15.49
CA VAL A 294 25.92 -5.85 -15.52
C VAL A 294 27.38 -5.43 -15.56
N ASP A 295 28.21 -6.02 -14.70
CA ASP A 295 29.66 -5.95 -14.81
C ASP A 295 30.15 -7.04 -15.76
N LEU A 296 30.70 -6.62 -16.91
CA LEU A 296 31.21 -7.54 -17.93
C LEU A 296 32.41 -8.36 -17.43
N VAL A 297 33.14 -7.87 -16.42
CA VAL A 297 34.27 -8.60 -15.82
C VAL A 297 33.79 -9.86 -15.11
N GLU A 298 32.69 -9.74 -14.36
CA GLU A 298 32.06 -10.86 -13.66
C GLU A 298 31.29 -11.75 -14.63
N ALA A 299 30.47 -11.15 -15.50
CA ALA A 299 29.60 -11.89 -16.43
C ALA A 299 30.39 -12.71 -17.45
N TRP A 300 31.54 -12.20 -17.93
CA TRP A 300 32.38 -12.89 -18.90
C TRP A 300 33.53 -13.69 -18.30
N GLU A 301 33.60 -13.85 -16.96
CA GLU A 301 34.71 -14.54 -16.31
C GLU A 301 34.91 -15.98 -16.81
N ALA A 302 33.80 -16.68 -17.05
CA ALA A 302 33.77 -18.07 -17.52
C ALA A 302 34.06 -18.23 -19.02
N PHE A 303 34.03 -17.15 -19.80
CA PHE A 303 34.09 -17.17 -21.26
C PHE A 303 35.47 -16.74 -21.77
N LYS A 304 36.26 -17.69 -22.30
CA LYS A 304 37.68 -17.47 -22.61
C LYS A 304 37.92 -16.37 -23.65
N ALA A 305 37.22 -16.40 -24.80
CA ALA A 305 37.42 -15.42 -25.86
C ALA A 305 36.93 -14.02 -25.45
N ALA A 306 35.80 -13.94 -24.75
CA ALA A 306 35.27 -12.67 -24.24
C ALA A 306 36.15 -12.03 -23.16
N LYS A 307 36.63 -12.83 -22.20
CA LYS A 307 37.58 -12.38 -21.16
C LYS A 307 38.89 -11.86 -21.76
N LEU A 308 39.44 -12.57 -22.75
CA LEU A 308 40.67 -12.15 -23.43
C LEU A 308 40.49 -10.83 -24.18
N ALA A 309 39.34 -10.62 -24.84
CA ALA A 309 39.03 -9.37 -25.52
C ALA A 309 38.87 -8.20 -24.53
N LEU A 310 38.17 -8.41 -23.42
CA LEU A 310 37.92 -7.39 -22.40
C LEU A 310 39.19 -6.97 -21.63
N ASN A 311 40.15 -7.88 -21.42
CA ASN A 311 41.40 -7.54 -20.71
C ASN A 311 42.20 -6.40 -21.37
N ASN A 312 42.08 -6.22 -22.69
CA ASN A 312 42.76 -5.14 -23.41
C ASN A 312 42.19 -3.75 -23.05
N THR A 313 40.89 -3.67 -22.74
CA THR A 313 40.24 -2.40 -22.37
C THR A 313 40.44 -2.08 -20.88
N LEU A 314 40.59 -3.12 -20.05
CA LEU A 314 40.80 -3.02 -18.60
C LEU A 314 42.24 -2.73 -18.16
N GLU A 315 43.14 -2.40 -19.10
CA GLU A 315 44.51 -2.02 -18.74
C GLU A 315 44.52 -0.79 -17.80
N THR A 316 45.34 -0.86 -16.76
CA THR A 316 45.37 0.18 -15.70
C THR A 316 45.67 1.59 -16.22
N VAL A 317 46.38 1.72 -17.34
CA VAL A 317 46.66 2.99 -18.01
C VAL A 317 45.39 3.58 -18.62
N ASN A 318 44.58 2.75 -19.30
CA ASN A 318 43.32 3.15 -19.93
C ASN A 318 42.29 3.55 -18.88
N LEU A 319 42.14 2.76 -17.81
CA LEU A 319 41.23 3.04 -16.70
C LEU A 319 41.50 4.41 -16.04
N LYS A 320 42.79 4.73 -15.79
CA LYS A 320 43.19 6.02 -15.23
C LYS A 320 42.93 7.17 -16.21
N SER A 321 43.18 6.96 -17.51
CA SER A 321 42.93 7.94 -18.56
C SER A 321 41.45 8.30 -18.65
N TYR A 322 40.55 7.30 -18.68
CA TYR A 322 39.10 7.52 -18.74
C TYR A 322 38.57 8.19 -17.48
N SER A 323 38.97 7.71 -16.30
CA SER A 323 38.57 8.31 -15.02
C SER A 323 38.98 9.78 -14.90
N ASN A 324 40.21 10.13 -15.29
CA ASN A 324 40.67 11.53 -15.30
C ASN A 324 39.92 12.38 -16.33
N THR A 325 39.64 11.83 -17.51
CA THR A 325 38.91 12.54 -18.58
C THR A 325 37.50 12.89 -18.13
N TYR A 326 36.72 11.91 -17.68
CA TYR A 326 35.34 12.15 -17.25
C TYR A 326 35.27 12.95 -15.95
N GLY A 327 36.20 12.73 -15.01
CA GLY A 327 36.28 13.49 -13.76
C GLY A 327 36.64 14.97 -13.95
N SER A 328 37.61 15.28 -14.83
CA SER A 328 38.02 16.68 -15.09
C SER A 328 36.97 17.49 -15.84
N ASN A 329 36.14 16.84 -16.65
CA ASN A 329 35.04 17.49 -17.39
C ASN A 329 33.89 17.97 -16.49
N VAL A 330 33.74 17.43 -15.28
CA VAL A 330 32.61 17.75 -14.39
C VAL A 330 32.57 19.24 -14.05
N LEU A 331 33.69 19.82 -13.62
CA LEU A 331 33.73 21.22 -13.15
C LEU A 331 33.44 22.22 -14.29
N PRO A 332 34.07 22.12 -15.49
CA PRO A 332 33.72 22.95 -16.64
C PRO A 332 32.25 22.81 -17.06
N LEU A 333 31.72 21.59 -17.13
CA LEU A 333 30.32 21.35 -17.50
C LEU A 333 29.36 21.98 -16.49
N LEU A 334 29.64 21.88 -15.19
CA LEU A 334 28.86 22.56 -14.14
C LEU A 334 28.90 24.08 -14.25
N GLN A 335 30.05 24.66 -14.63
CA GLN A 335 30.16 26.12 -14.81
C GLN A 335 29.41 26.60 -16.06
N ASN A 336 29.55 25.90 -17.18
CA ASN A 336 28.91 26.25 -18.45
C ASN A 336 27.38 26.10 -18.35
N SER A 337 26.92 25.00 -17.77
CA SER A 337 25.50 24.79 -17.47
C SER A 337 24.97 25.89 -16.53
N ALA A 338 25.70 26.23 -15.45
CA ALA A 338 25.29 27.29 -14.53
C ALA A 338 25.23 28.69 -15.18
N LYS A 339 26.10 29.00 -16.15
CA LYS A 339 26.07 30.24 -16.93
C LYS A 339 24.85 30.31 -17.83
N MET A 340 24.51 29.21 -18.50
CA MET A 340 23.32 29.14 -19.36
C MET A 340 22.03 29.32 -18.54
N LEU A 341 21.94 28.75 -17.33
CA LEU A 341 20.74 28.89 -16.49
C LEU A 341 20.69 30.12 -15.56
N LYS A 342 21.47 31.16 -15.82
CA LYS A 342 21.19 32.44 -15.14
C LYS A 342 19.89 33.01 -15.69
N GLU A 343 19.06 33.58 -14.81
CA GLU A 343 17.80 34.23 -15.22
C GLU A 343 18.08 35.27 -16.31
N GLY A 344 17.30 35.22 -17.40
CA GLY A 344 17.46 36.10 -18.57
C GLY A 344 18.31 35.54 -19.72
N ASN A 345 19.10 34.47 -19.51
CA ASN A 345 19.96 33.91 -20.58
C ASN A 345 19.23 32.89 -21.48
N ILE A 346 18.26 32.16 -20.93
CA ILE A 346 17.40 31.25 -21.69
C ILE A 346 16.02 31.88 -21.80
N THR A 347 15.84 32.67 -22.85
CA THR A 347 14.53 33.19 -23.31
C THR A 347 14.06 32.37 -24.51
N LYS A 348 12.76 32.43 -24.84
CA LYS A 348 12.21 31.78 -26.05
C LYS A 348 13.04 32.14 -27.30
N GLU A 349 13.47 33.39 -27.41
CA GLU A 349 14.26 33.90 -28.55
C GLU A 349 15.73 33.42 -28.55
N MET A 350 16.39 33.36 -27.38
CA MET A 350 17.78 32.90 -27.29
C MET A 350 17.90 31.37 -27.47
N MET A 351 16.90 30.61 -27.00
CA MET A 351 16.79 29.17 -27.26
C MET A 351 16.86 28.90 -28.77
N LEU A 352 16.08 29.63 -29.58
CA LEU A 352 16.05 29.47 -31.04
C LEU A 352 17.37 29.85 -31.71
N LYS A 353 18.08 30.83 -31.14
CA LYS A 353 19.36 31.32 -31.67
C LYS A 353 20.54 30.41 -31.35
N ASP A 354 20.52 29.72 -30.20
CA ASP A 354 21.68 29.01 -29.62
C ASP A 354 21.49 27.49 -29.47
N MET A 355 20.53 26.91 -30.20
CA MET A 355 20.17 25.48 -30.18
C MET A 355 21.37 24.53 -30.28
N ASN A 356 22.31 24.79 -31.18
CA ASN A 356 23.46 23.92 -31.41
C ASN A 356 24.40 23.85 -30.20
N ASN A 357 24.56 24.98 -29.49
CA ASN A 357 25.37 25.05 -28.28
C ASN A 357 24.68 24.32 -27.12
N ILE A 358 23.35 24.43 -27.02
CA ILE A 358 22.55 23.70 -26.02
C ILE A 358 22.63 22.19 -26.26
N VAL A 359 22.42 21.72 -27.50
CA VAL A 359 22.51 20.29 -27.85
C VAL A 359 23.91 19.75 -27.58
N THR A 360 24.96 20.50 -27.89
CA THR A 360 26.34 20.09 -27.64
C THR A 360 26.64 19.99 -26.15
N LEU A 361 26.22 20.97 -25.35
CA LEU A 361 26.37 20.95 -23.89
C LEU A 361 25.58 19.78 -23.26
N LEU A 362 24.34 19.55 -23.70
CA LEU A 362 23.50 18.47 -23.23
C LEU A 362 24.13 17.10 -23.54
N ARG A 363 24.72 16.93 -24.73
CA ARG A 363 25.47 15.74 -25.14
C ARG A 363 26.64 15.45 -24.21
N GLU A 364 27.53 16.43 -24.01
CA GLU A 364 28.72 16.26 -23.16
C GLU A 364 28.32 16.00 -21.69
N CYS A 365 27.26 16.66 -21.20
CA CYS A 365 26.69 16.40 -19.88
C CYS A 365 26.17 14.97 -19.74
N ASN A 366 25.37 14.47 -20.70
CA ASN A 366 24.75 13.15 -20.60
C ASN A 366 25.77 12.02 -20.77
N VAL A 367 26.72 12.16 -21.70
CA VAL A 367 27.84 11.21 -21.86
C VAL A 367 28.66 11.10 -20.58
N THR A 368 29.06 12.24 -20.01
CA THR A 368 29.85 12.27 -18.76
C THR A 368 29.04 11.69 -17.59
N LEU A 369 27.77 12.08 -17.45
CA LEU A 369 26.89 11.57 -16.39
C LEU A 369 26.69 10.05 -16.50
N ARG A 370 26.45 9.52 -17.71
CA ARG A 370 26.28 8.09 -17.95
C ARG A 370 27.50 7.31 -17.49
N TRP A 371 28.68 7.72 -17.93
CA TRP A 371 29.92 7.04 -17.56
C TRP A 371 30.14 7.05 -16.05
N LEU A 372 29.94 8.20 -15.39
CA LEU A 372 30.10 8.35 -13.95
C LEU A 372 29.10 7.50 -13.17
N MET A 373 27.82 7.51 -13.55
CA MET A 373 26.80 6.72 -12.85
C MET A 373 27.07 5.21 -12.98
N LEU A 374 27.49 4.73 -14.15
CA LEU A 374 27.78 3.31 -14.35
C LEU A 374 29.05 2.84 -13.62
N HIS A 375 30.12 3.66 -13.60
CA HIS A 375 31.44 3.21 -13.14
C HIS A 375 31.83 3.65 -11.72
N ILE A 376 31.14 4.63 -11.12
CA ILE A 376 31.38 5.04 -9.73
C ILE A 376 30.56 4.19 -8.74
N LEU A 377 29.45 3.58 -9.16
CA LEU A 377 28.50 2.87 -8.31
C LEU A 377 28.80 1.36 -8.15
N LEU A 378 30.05 0.97 -7.91
CA LEU A 378 30.38 -0.41 -7.53
C LEU A 378 30.20 -0.60 -6.00
N LYS A 379 29.06 -1.19 -5.64
CA LYS A 379 28.55 -1.59 -4.30
C LYS A 379 28.08 -0.49 -3.33
N PRO A 380 26.96 -0.71 -2.62
CA PRO A 380 26.48 0.19 -1.57
C PRO A 380 27.47 0.23 -0.40
N GLY A 381 27.95 1.42 -0.01
CA GLY A 381 28.64 1.60 1.28
C GLY A 381 29.93 2.42 1.34
N LYS A 382 30.38 3.13 0.30
CA LYS A 382 31.48 4.11 0.43
C LYS A 382 31.06 5.49 -0.07
N ILE A 383 31.03 6.44 0.86
CA ILE A 383 30.61 7.83 0.67
C ILE A 383 31.83 8.64 0.22
N ASP A 384 31.69 9.41 -0.86
CA ASP A 384 32.43 10.66 -0.95
C ASP A 384 31.57 11.83 -1.47
N LYS A 385 31.86 13.01 -0.92
CA LYS A 385 31.04 14.21 -0.95
C LYS A 385 31.35 15.06 -2.17
N HIS A 386 30.39 15.26 -3.08
CA HIS A 386 30.30 16.53 -3.81
C HIS A 386 28.85 16.90 -4.16
N LYS A 387 28.42 18.05 -3.63
CA LYS A 387 27.16 18.72 -3.95
C LYS A 387 27.31 19.50 -5.25
N ARG A 388 26.39 19.29 -6.20
CA ARG A 388 25.59 20.33 -6.90
C ARG A 388 24.87 19.71 -8.11
N CYS A 389 23.71 19.11 -7.87
CA CYS A 389 22.74 18.83 -8.95
C CYS A 389 21.89 20.08 -9.16
N LYS A 390 22.20 20.80 -10.23
CA LYS A 390 21.33 21.79 -10.84
C LYS A 390 21.01 21.21 -12.22
N GLN A 391 19.81 21.50 -12.73
CA GLN A 391 19.41 21.52 -14.16
C GLN A 391 18.84 20.23 -14.76
N ILE A 392 17.56 20.28 -15.18
CA ILE A 392 16.98 19.86 -16.50
C ILE A 392 15.51 20.34 -16.51
N ARG A 393 15.25 21.58 -16.93
CA ARG A 393 13.87 22.12 -17.02
C ARG A 393 13.47 22.46 -18.47
N ASP A 394 14.21 21.97 -19.45
CA ASP A 394 14.20 22.57 -20.79
C ASP A 394 13.52 21.71 -21.87
N LEU A 395 13.12 20.47 -21.57
CA LEU A 395 12.31 19.64 -22.49
C LEU A 395 10.83 20.07 -22.52
N GLU A 396 10.27 20.49 -21.38
CA GLU A 396 8.86 20.92 -21.25
C GLU A 396 8.62 22.26 -21.95
N LEU A 397 9.62 23.16 -21.91
CA LEU A 397 9.55 24.46 -22.56
C LEU A 397 9.62 24.33 -24.10
N PHE A 398 10.42 23.38 -24.60
CA PHE A 398 10.54 23.12 -26.04
C PHE A 398 9.31 22.43 -26.63
N LYS A 399 8.72 21.45 -25.92
CA LYS A 399 7.44 20.81 -26.30
C LYS A 399 6.30 21.84 -26.39
N ASN A 400 6.22 22.77 -25.44
CA ASN A 400 5.22 23.84 -25.47
C ASN A 400 5.43 24.82 -26.64
N ILE A 401 6.68 25.17 -26.96
CA ILE A 401 7.01 26.03 -28.11
C ILE A 401 6.66 25.35 -29.44
N LEU A 402 6.83 24.02 -29.56
CA LEU A 402 6.41 23.30 -30.77
C LEU A 402 4.89 23.23 -30.92
N ASN A 403 4.16 22.97 -29.84
CA ASN A 403 2.68 22.94 -29.88
C ASN A 403 2.08 24.32 -30.21
N GLU A 404 2.77 25.42 -29.87
CA GLU A 404 2.37 26.80 -30.19
C GLU A 404 2.89 27.30 -31.55
N LYS A 405 3.74 26.52 -32.25
CA LYS A 405 4.50 26.95 -33.45
C LYS A 405 3.63 27.52 -34.56
N GLU A 406 2.55 26.82 -34.93
CA GLU A 406 1.65 27.24 -36.01
C GLU A 406 0.89 28.52 -35.67
N ASN A 407 0.39 28.61 -34.44
CA ASN A 407 -0.33 29.77 -33.92
C ASN A 407 0.59 31.00 -33.79
N GLN A 408 1.84 30.80 -33.38
CA GLN A 408 2.82 31.87 -33.23
C GLN A 408 3.29 32.39 -34.60
N TRP A 409 3.57 31.50 -35.56
CA TRP A 409 4.00 31.89 -36.90
C TRP A 409 2.92 32.69 -37.65
N THR A 410 1.65 32.26 -37.54
CA THR A 410 0.50 32.99 -38.13
C THR A 410 0.26 34.34 -37.46
N THR A 411 0.40 34.43 -36.13
CA THR A 411 0.30 35.70 -35.40
C THR A 411 1.41 36.66 -35.82
N LEU A 412 2.68 36.21 -35.88
CA LEU A 412 3.81 37.04 -36.30
C LEU A 412 3.69 37.50 -37.75
N LYS A 413 3.17 36.65 -38.65
CA LYS A 413 2.85 37.02 -40.03
C LYS A 413 1.80 38.14 -40.08
N ASN A 414 0.73 38.00 -39.31
CA ASN A 414 -0.34 38.99 -39.26
C ASN A 414 0.13 40.33 -38.67
N GLU A 415 0.95 40.31 -37.63
CA GLU A 415 1.52 41.53 -37.03
C GLU A 415 2.54 42.19 -37.96
N SER A 416 3.38 41.41 -38.65
CA SER A 416 4.28 41.93 -39.70
C SER A 416 3.50 42.57 -40.86
N TYR A 417 2.42 41.92 -41.30
CA TYR A 417 1.54 42.43 -42.35
C TYR A 417 0.87 43.75 -41.94
N LYS A 418 0.25 43.79 -40.75
CA LYS A 418 -0.40 44.99 -40.21
C LYS A 418 0.59 46.14 -40.04
N SER A 419 1.79 45.88 -39.50
CA SER A 419 2.81 46.91 -39.30
C SER A 419 3.25 47.56 -40.63
N VAL A 420 3.43 46.76 -41.68
CA VAL A 420 3.76 47.27 -43.02
C VAL A 420 2.59 47.99 -43.69
N VAL A 421 1.35 47.52 -43.50
CA VAL A 421 0.15 48.22 -43.99
C VAL A 421 -0.01 49.57 -43.27
N GLU A 422 0.17 49.62 -41.96
CA GLU A 422 0.13 50.87 -41.20
C GLU A 422 1.22 51.85 -41.64
N LEU A 423 2.44 51.36 -41.93
CA LEU A 423 3.49 52.17 -42.54
C LEU A 423 3.06 52.72 -43.92
N SER A 424 2.39 51.92 -44.75
CA SER A 424 1.87 52.42 -46.04
C SER A 424 0.82 53.52 -45.87
N GLU A 425 -0.08 53.39 -44.88
CA GLU A 425 -1.10 54.38 -44.56
C GLU A 425 -0.50 55.69 -44.01
N VAL A 426 0.62 55.61 -43.28
CA VAL A 426 1.37 56.79 -42.83
C VAL A 426 1.89 57.61 -44.03
N PHE A 427 2.35 56.97 -45.10
CA PHE A 427 2.82 57.67 -46.31
C PHE A 427 1.71 58.09 -47.28
N SER A 428 0.47 57.57 -47.12
CA SER A 428 -0.73 57.96 -47.88
C SER A 428 -1.24 59.37 -47.57
N GLY A 429 -0.87 59.92 -46.40
CA GLY A 429 -1.33 61.23 -45.92
C GLY A 429 -2.72 61.25 -45.25
N ASN A 430 -3.38 60.09 -45.09
CA ASN A 430 -4.73 60.00 -44.52
C ASN A 430 -4.78 59.90 -42.98
N LYS A 431 -3.65 59.67 -42.29
CA LYS A 431 -3.57 59.67 -40.82
C LYS A 431 -3.03 61.02 -40.29
N PRO A 432 -3.84 61.81 -39.54
CA PRO A 432 -3.52 63.21 -39.18
C PRO A 432 -2.44 63.38 -38.11
N LEU A 433 -1.89 62.31 -37.53
CA LEU A 433 -1.03 62.34 -36.35
C LEU A 433 0.49 62.30 -36.64
N SER A 434 0.93 62.25 -37.91
CA SER A 434 2.35 62.19 -38.25
C SER A 434 2.80 63.35 -39.13
N ARG A 435 3.88 64.05 -38.74
CA ARG A 435 4.49 65.17 -39.50
C ARG A 435 5.28 64.69 -40.73
N ILE A 436 4.80 63.66 -41.40
CA ILE A 436 5.46 62.99 -42.53
C ILE A 436 4.83 63.49 -43.83
N LYS A 437 5.67 63.86 -44.81
CA LYS A 437 5.18 64.29 -46.13
C LYS A 437 4.66 63.07 -46.90
N LYS A 438 3.48 63.22 -47.53
CA LYS A 438 2.89 62.20 -48.42
C LYS A 438 3.92 61.76 -49.47
N ASN A 439 4.10 60.45 -49.61
CA ASN A 439 4.98 59.85 -50.62
C ASN A 439 4.30 58.64 -51.26
N GLU A 440 3.70 58.85 -52.44
CA GLU A 440 2.91 57.83 -53.15
C GLU A 440 3.75 56.64 -53.65
N ASN A 441 5.07 56.84 -53.83
CA ASN A 441 5.96 55.77 -54.26
C ASN A 441 6.27 54.82 -53.08
N LEU A 442 6.51 55.35 -51.89
CA LEU A 442 6.72 54.55 -50.67
C LEU A 442 5.42 53.86 -50.22
N GLU A 443 4.28 54.54 -50.32
CA GLU A 443 2.96 53.94 -50.07
C GLU A 443 2.73 52.69 -50.93
N ARG A 444 2.94 52.80 -52.26
CA ARG A 444 2.82 51.65 -53.18
C ARG A 444 3.83 50.55 -52.88
N TRP A 445 5.07 50.91 -52.54
CA TRP A 445 6.12 49.96 -52.22
C TRP A 445 5.81 49.16 -50.94
N PHE A 446 5.42 49.82 -49.84
CA PHE A 446 5.03 49.13 -48.60
C PHE A 446 3.77 48.25 -48.80
N LEU A 447 2.79 48.68 -49.62
CA LEU A 447 1.64 47.84 -49.98
C LEU A 447 2.01 46.60 -50.81
N GLU A 448 3.08 46.68 -51.61
CA GLU A 448 3.58 45.53 -52.36
C GLU A 448 4.35 44.56 -51.43
N ILE A 449 5.17 45.09 -50.52
CA ILE A 449 5.85 44.32 -49.48
C ILE A 449 4.84 43.63 -48.55
N SER A 450 3.75 44.30 -48.15
CA SER A 450 2.72 43.66 -47.32
C SER A 450 2.03 42.50 -48.03
N LYS A 451 1.71 42.63 -49.32
CA LYS A 451 1.18 41.52 -50.13
C LYS A 451 2.17 40.36 -50.25
N GLN A 452 3.46 40.65 -50.36
CA GLN A 452 4.50 39.62 -50.37
C GLN A 452 4.60 38.91 -49.01
N ILE A 453 4.51 39.63 -47.88
CA ILE A 453 4.45 39.06 -46.53
C ILE A 453 3.19 38.18 -46.36
N ASP A 454 2.04 38.63 -46.85
CA ASP A 454 0.79 37.86 -46.79
C ASP A 454 0.81 36.59 -47.67
N SER A 455 1.61 36.58 -48.73
CA SER A 455 1.80 35.39 -49.57
C SER A 455 2.72 34.31 -48.97
N LEU A 456 3.40 34.59 -47.84
CA LEU A 456 4.28 33.63 -47.19
C LEU A 456 3.48 32.44 -46.63
N THR A 457 3.99 31.23 -46.85
CA THR A 457 3.48 29.96 -46.30
C THR A 457 4.57 29.21 -45.54
N MET A 458 4.18 28.44 -44.51
CA MET A 458 5.12 27.81 -43.56
C MET A 458 5.97 26.68 -44.18
N ASP A 459 5.43 25.92 -45.13
CA ASP A 459 6.04 24.67 -45.62
C ASP A 459 7.07 24.84 -46.74
N ASN A 460 7.27 26.06 -47.22
CA ASN A 460 8.07 26.32 -48.41
C ASN A 460 9.46 26.86 -48.07
N LEU A 461 10.52 26.11 -48.42
CA LEU A 461 11.92 26.59 -48.41
C LEU A 461 12.13 27.86 -49.27
N SER A 462 11.23 28.11 -50.23
CA SER A 462 11.18 29.36 -51.00
C SER A 462 10.64 30.54 -50.20
N SER A 463 9.74 30.32 -49.24
CA SER A 463 9.24 31.36 -48.33
C SER A 463 10.32 31.87 -47.39
N SER A 464 11.19 31.01 -46.84
CA SER A 464 12.28 31.46 -45.95
C SER A 464 13.31 32.34 -46.68
N ARG A 465 13.64 31.99 -47.93
CA ARG A 465 14.51 32.82 -48.79
C ARG A 465 13.85 34.17 -49.15
N LYS A 466 12.55 34.16 -49.45
CA LYS A 466 11.77 35.39 -49.67
C LYS A 466 11.71 36.26 -48.42
N THR A 467 11.55 35.69 -47.23
CA THR A 467 11.56 36.44 -45.97
C THR A 467 12.92 37.10 -45.72
N VAL A 468 14.04 36.43 -46.02
CA VAL A 468 15.38 37.05 -45.94
C VAL A 468 15.51 38.22 -46.93
N GLN A 469 15.03 38.06 -48.15
CA GLN A 469 15.00 39.14 -49.16
C GLN A 469 14.13 40.33 -48.71
N LEU A 470 12.98 40.06 -48.07
CA LEU A 470 12.10 41.09 -47.51
C LEU A 470 12.74 41.83 -46.33
N ILE A 471 13.45 41.13 -45.45
CA ILE A 471 14.23 41.76 -44.38
C ILE A 471 15.27 42.70 -44.99
N GLN A 472 16.08 42.22 -45.94
CA GLN A 472 17.11 43.02 -46.59
C GLN A 472 16.51 44.23 -47.32
N ALA A 473 15.38 44.07 -48.02
CA ALA A 473 14.68 45.17 -48.67
C ALA A 473 14.17 46.24 -47.67
N LEU A 474 13.71 45.82 -46.49
CA LEU A 474 13.31 46.74 -45.40
C LEU A 474 14.52 47.44 -44.75
N GLU A 475 15.71 46.84 -44.76
CA GLU A 475 16.97 47.49 -44.33
C GLU A 475 17.42 48.54 -45.34
N GLU A 476 17.44 48.19 -46.62
CA GLU A 476 17.88 49.08 -47.69
C GLU A 476 16.96 50.32 -47.80
N VAL A 477 15.63 50.16 -47.63
CA VAL A 477 14.70 51.30 -47.65
C VAL A 477 14.90 52.27 -46.47
N GLN A 478 15.41 51.78 -45.33
CA GLN A 478 15.77 52.65 -44.21
C GLN A 478 16.93 53.60 -44.57
N GLU A 479 17.91 53.13 -45.34
CA GLU A 479 19.13 53.88 -45.72
C GLU A 479 18.92 54.85 -46.89
N PHE A 480 18.12 54.49 -47.92
CA PHE A 480 18.03 55.26 -49.17
C PHE A 480 17.09 56.49 -49.14
N HIS A 481 16.23 56.64 -48.12
CA HIS A 481 15.14 57.64 -48.11
C HIS A 481 15.17 58.68 -46.98
N GLN A 482 16.29 58.85 -46.27
CA GLN A 482 16.38 59.73 -45.09
C GLN A 482 15.30 59.43 -44.01
N LEU A 483 14.78 58.19 -43.98
CA LEU A 483 13.80 57.71 -42.99
C LEU A 483 14.39 57.60 -41.59
N GLU A 484 15.72 57.65 -41.49
CA GLU A 484 16.50 57.81 -40.25
C GLU A 484 16.12 59.06 -39.43
N SER A 485 15.47 60.04 -40.06
CA SER A 485 15.04 61.27 -39.38
C SER A 485 13.80 61.10 -38.51
N ASN A 486 13.05 59.98 -38.66
CA ASN A 486 11.83 59.73 -37.89
C ASN A 486 11.92 58.43 -37.09
N MET A 487 12.14 58.59 -35.78
CA MET A 487 12.31 57.49 -34.82
C MET A 487 11.14 56.48 -34.81
N GLN A 488 9.91 56.92 -35.08
CA GLN A 488 8.74 56.03 -35.11
C GLN A 488 8.79 55.08 -36.31
N ILE A 489 9.23 55.56 -37.47
CA ILE A 489 9.37 54.73 -38.69
C ILE A 489 10.50 53.72 -38.51
N ILE A 490 11.62 54.14 -37.92
CA ILE A 490 12.73 53.24 -37.58
C ILE A 490 12.27 52.14 -36.63
N GLN A 491 11.46 52.49 -35.62
CA GLN A 491 10.90 51.53 -34.68
C GLN A 491 10.00 50.52 -35.38
N PHE A 492 9.04 50.95 -36.20
CA PHE A 492 8.16 50.03 -36.96
C PHE A 492 8.93 49.14 -37.95
N LEU A 493 9.96 49.67 -38.64
CA LEU A 493 10.83 48.88 -39.51
C LEU A 493 11.70 47.89 -38.72
N SER A 494 12.18 48.27 -37.54
CA SER A 494 12.91 47.39 -36.64
C SER A 494 12.01 46.27 -36.09
N GLU A 495 10.81 46.61 -35.63
CA GLU A 495 9.83 45.64 -35.12
C GLU A 495 9.38 44.67 -36.22
N THR A 496 9.09 45.17 -37.43
CA THR A 496 8.76 44.33 -38.59
C THR A 496 9.91 43.37 -38.93
N ARG A 497 11.15 43.85 -38.98
CA ARG A 497 12.32 42.98 -39.19
C ARG A 497 12.50 41.97 -38.06
N GLN A 498 12.22 42.34 -36.81
CA GLN A 498 12.26 41.41 -35.68
C GLN A 498 11.20 40.32 -35.83
N TYR A 499 9.96 40.66 -36.19
CA TYR A 499 8.90 39.69 -36.45
C TYR A 499 9.26 38.74 -37.60
N LEU A 500 9.77 39.24 -38.73
CA LEU A 500 10.20 38.43 -39.87
C LEU A 500 11.41 37.53 -39.52
N ASN A 501 12.36 38.01 -38.71
CA ASN A 501 13.48 37.21 -38.19
C ASN A 501 12.98 36.09 -37.26
N GLN A 502 12.02 36.39 -36.37
CA GLN A 502 11.39 35.40 -35.50
C GLN A 502 10.59 34.36 -36.29
N MET A 503 9.95 34.76 -37.40
CA MET A 503 9.28 33.82 -38.32
C MET A 503 10.27 32.82 -38.94
N ILE A 504 11.42 33.28 -39.45
CA ILE A 504 12.48 32.40 -40.00
C ILE A 504 13.00 31.43 -38.94
N GLN A 505 13.27 31.93 -37.74
CA GLN A 505 13.75 31.12 -36.62
C GLN A 505 12.72 30.05 -36.21
N THR A 506 11.44 30.41 -36.19
CA THR A 506 10.33 29.49 -35.92
C THR A 506 10.19 28.43 -37.02
N THR A 507 10.38 28.78 -38.30
CA THR A 507 10.36 27.83 -39.42
C THR A 507 11.55 26.85 -39.37
N ASN A 508 12.72 27.30 -38.90
CA ASN A 508 13.92 26.46 -38.76
C ASN A 508 13.85 25.44 -37.61
N LEU A 509 12.82 25.50 -36.75
CA LEU A 509 12.53 24.46 -35.76
C LEU A 509 12.04 23.19 -36.44
N LYS A 510 12.92 22.20 -36.57
CA LYS A 510 12.58 20.87 -37.07
C LYS A 510 12.19 19.94 -35.92
N GLU A 511 11.24 19.04 -36.17
CA GLU A 511 10.93 17.92 -35.28
C GLU A 511 12.17 17.02 -35.05
N ASP A 512 13.05 16.93 -36.04
CA ASP A 512 14.36 16.25 -35.93
C ASP A 512 15.20 16.75 -34.74
N ASN A 513 15.08 18.03 -34.35
CA ASN A 513 15.81 18.58 -33.21
C ASN A 513 15.27 18.04 -31.88
N LEU A 514 13.96 17.80 -31.78
CA LEU A 514 13.35 17.15 -30.61
C LEU A 514 13.82 15.71 -30.49
N ILE A 515 13.79 14.96 -31.59
CA ILE A 515 14.25 13.57 -31.64
C ILE A 515 15.73 13.52 -31.23
N THR A 516 16.54 14.44 -31.75
CA THR A 516 17.96 14.58 -31.38
C THR A 516 18.14 14.84 -29.88
N MET A 517 17.36 15.75 -29.29
CA MET A 517 17.43 16.02 -27.85
C MET A 517 16.93 14.86 -27.00
N GLN A 518 15.92 14.14 -27.45
CA GLN A 518 15.35 12.98 -26.76
C GLN A 518 16.38 11.84 -26.72
N VAL A 519 17.00 11.51 -27.85
CA VAL A 519 18.04 10.47 -27.93
C VAL A 519 19.28 10.85 -27.12
N ILE A 520 19.75 12.09 -27.22
CA ILE A 520 20.94 12.53 -26.47
C ILE A 520 20.63 12.71 -24.97
N GLY A 521 19.40 13.07 -24.65
CA GLY A 521 18.91 13.30 -23.29
C GLY A 521 18.45 12.05 -22.55
N ASP A 522 18.51 10.87 -23.16
CA ASP A 522 18.06 9.62 -22.57
C ASP A 522 18.68 9.39 -21.18
N LEU A 523 17.85 8.98 -20.22
CA LEU A 523 18.21 8.69 -18.83
C LEU A 523 17.78 7.28 -18.41
N SER A 524 17.40 6.40 -19.35
CA SER A 524 16.99 5.03 -19.06
C SER A 524 17.99 4.24 -18.23
N PHE A 525 19.29 4.45 -18.46
CA PHE A 525 20.37 3.83 -17.70
C PHE A 525 20.38 4.19 -16.22
N ALA A 526 19.74 5.30 -15.82
CA ALA A 526 19.72 5.74 -14.44
C ALA A 526 18.52 5.20 -13.65
N TRP A 527 17.55 4.55 -14.30
CA TRP A 527 16.25 4.27 -13.69
C TRP A 527 16.34 3.49 -12.37
N GLU A 528 17.11 2.40 -12.32
CA GLU A 528 17.42 1.69 -11.06
C GLU A 528 18.56 2.35 -10.26
N LEU A 529 19.56 2.93 -10.94
CA LEU A 529 20.75 3.50 -10.30
C LEU A 529 20.47 4.76 -9.47
N ILE A 530 19.43 5.51 -9.83
CA ILE A 530 19.11 6.80 -9.21
C ILE A 530 18.77 6.65 -7.73
N ASP A 531 18.28 5.49 -7.30
CA ASP A 531 17.93 5.25 -5.89
C ASP A 531 19.15 5.34 -4.95
N SER A 532 20.35 5.03 -5.47
CA SER A 532 21.61 5.22 -4.73
C SER A 532 21.89 6.69 -4.39
N PHE A 533 21.31 7.64 -5.14
CA PHE A 533 21.45 9.08 -4.90
C PHE A 533 20.36 9.64 -3.98
N THR A 534 19.32 8.87 -3.64
CA THR A 534 18.24 9.27 -2.73
C THR A 534 18.76 9.90 -1.43
N PRO A 535 19.74 9.29 -0.71
CA PRO A 535 20.25 9.89 0.53
C PRO A 535 20.91 11.26 0.31
N ILE A 536 21.59 11.45 -0.82
CA ILE A 536 22.24 12.73 -1.16
C ILE A 536 21.19 13.80 -1.47
N MET A 537 20.14 13.45 -2.22
CA MET A 537 19.01 14.34 -2.51
C MET A 537 18.30 14.75 -1.22
N GLN A 538 18.01 13.79 -0.34
CA GLN A 538 17.37 14.01 0.96
C GLN A 538 18.22 14.89 1.88
N LEU A 539 19.54 14.67 1.94
CA LEU A 539 20.48 15.54 2.67
C LEU A 539 20.52 16.96 2.10
N GLY A 540 20.34 17.11 0.80
CA GLY A 540 20.18 18.41 0.13
C GLY A 540 18.92 19.12 0.59
N ILE A 541 17.77 18.44 0.54
CA ILE A 541 16.47 18.97 0.96
C ILE A 541 16.46 19.33 2.46
N LYS A 542 17.07 18.49 3.32
CA LYS A 542 17.19 18.75 4.77
C LYS A 542 17.90 20.09 5.06
N ARG A 543 18.84 20.49 4.20
CA ARG A 543 19.59 21.75 4.35
C ARG A 543 18.88 22.94 3.69
N GLU A 544 18.23 22.72 2.55
CA GLU A 544 17.54 23.76 1.78
C GLU A 544 16.26 23.18 1.17
N PRO A 545 15.07 23.35 1.81
CA PRO A 545 13.82 22.75 1.35
C PRO A 545 13.39 23.18 -0.06
N THR A 546 13.78 24.39 -0.50
CA THR A 546 13.50 24.90 -1.86
C THR A 546 14.25 24.13 -2.96
N LEU A 547 15.19 23.25 -2.61
CA LEU A 547 15.84 22.33 -3.54
C LEU A 547 14.84 21.44 -4.29
N VAL A 548 13.66 21.17 -3.70
CA VAL A 548 12.59 20.40 -4.35
C VAL A 548 12.19 20.97 -5.71
N ILE A 549 12.19 22.29 -5.87
CA ILE A 549 11.90 22.97 -7.15
C ILE A 549 12.86 22.50 -8.24
N LYS A 550 14.12 22.25 -7.88
CA LYS A 550 15.16 21.77 -8.79
C LYS A 550 15.11 20.25 -8.98
N LEU A 551 14.61 19.49 -8.00
CA LEU A 551 14.43 18.03 -8.14
C LEU A 551 13.27 17.67 -9.05
N ARG A 552 12.24 18.53 -9.17
CA ARG A 552 11.17 18.39 -10.17
C ARG A 552 11.70 18.13 -11.58
N ALA A 553 12.78 18.82 -11.95
CA ALA A 553 13.46 18.66 -13.24
C ALA A 553 14.05 17.24 -13.43
N VAL A 554 14.60 16.65 -12.38
CA VAL A 554 15.14 15.28 -12.39
C VAL A 554 14.00 14.27 -12.59
N PHE A 555 12.86 14.48 -11.90
CA PHE A 555 11.69 13.62 -12.04
C PHE A 555 11.08 13.66 -13.44
N LEU A 556 11.02 14.86 -14.06
CA LEU A 556 10.60 15.01 -15.46
C LEU A 556 11.55 14.31 -16.43
N LYS A 557 12.86 14.36 -16.18
CA LYS A 557 13.83 13.63 -17.01
C LYS A 557 13.68 12.12 -16.86
N LEU A 558 13.49 11.61 -15.65
CA LEU A 558 13.17 10.19 -15.43
C LEU A 558 11.88 9.79 -16.14
N ALA A 559 10.86 10.65 -16.15
CA ALA A 559 9.62 10.37 -16.85
C ALA A 559 9.82 10.13 -18.36
N SER A 560 10.77 10.84 -18.98
CA SER A 560 11.10 10.62 -20.40
C SER A 560 11.70 9.24 -20.69
N ALA A 561 12.36 8.60 -19.71
CA ALA A 561 12.91 7.25 -19.89
C ALA A 561 11.82 6.19 -20.11
N MET A 562 10.59 6.44 -19.66
CA MET A 562 9.45 5.53 -19.83
C MET A 562 8.99 5.44 -21.29
N GLU A 563 9.37 6.40 -22.15
CA GLU A 563 9.02 6.37 -23.58
C GLU A 563 9.64 5.14 -24.29
N ILE A 564 10.80 4.65 -23.82
CA ILE A 564 11.51 3.49 -24.40
C ILE A 564 10.67 2.20 -24.34
N PRO A 565 10.24 1.71 -23.15
CA PRO A 565 9.41 0.50 -23.07
C PRO A 565 8.00 0.67 -23.65
N LEU A 566 7.52 1.92 -23.82
CA LEU A 566 6.18 2.20 -24.35
C LEU A 566 6.15 2.38 -25.88
N LEU A 567 7.28 2.67 -26.52
CA LEU A 567 7.37 3.00 -27.94
C LEU A 567 6.70 1.93 -28.83
N ARG A 568 7.12 0.67 -28.71
CA ARG A 568 6.62 -0.44 -29.53
C ARG A 568 5.17 -0.80 -29.20
N ILE A 569 4.78 -0.66 -27.93
CA ILE A 569 3.40 -0.89 -27.48
C ILE A 569 2.45 0.13 -28.10
N ASN A 570 2.87 1.39 -28.15
CA ASN A 570 2.12 2.48 -28.77
C ASN A 570 2.04 2.32 -30.29
N GLN A 571 3.15 1.97 -30.95
CA GLN A 571 3.17 1.68 -32.40
C GLN A 571 2.24 0.52 -32.77
N ALA A 572 2.19 -0.53 -31.96
CA ALA A 572 1.29 -1.67 -32.14
C ALA A 572 -0.18 -1.38 -31.81
N ARG A 573 -0.49 -0.20 -31.22
CA ARG A 573 -1.80 0.14 -30.64
C ARG A 573 -2.34 -0.95 -29.71
N SER A 574 -1.47 -1.56 -28.91
CA SER A 574 -1.85 -2.63 -27.99
C SER A 574 -2.72 -2.09 -26.84
N LYS A 575 -3.65 -2.94 -26.37
CA LYS A 575 -4.46 -2.68 -25.17
C LYS A 575 -3.61 -2.60 -23.90
N ASP A 576 -2.40 -3.15 -23.92
CA ASP A 576 -1.47 -3.16 -22.80
C ASP A 576 -0.84 -1.78 -22.51
N LEU A 577 -0.94 -0.83 -23.44
CA LEU A 577 -0.33 0.50 -23.32
C LEU A 577 -0.70 1.20 -22.00
N VAL A 578 -1.98 1.13 -21.63
CA VAL A 578 -2.49 1.75 -20.39
C VAL A 578 -1.87 1.08 -19.17
N SER A 579 -1.94 -0.26 -19.09
CA SER A 579 -1.42 -1.05 -17.97
C SER A 579 0.10 -0.86 -17.78
N VAL A 580 0.88 -0.87 -18.86
CA VAL A 580 2.35 -0.73 -18.79
C VAL A 580 2.74 0.71 -18.45
N SER A 581 2.04 1.70 -19.02
CA SER A 581 2.27 3.11 -18.69
C SER A 581 1.93 3.41 -17.22
N GLU A 582 0.84 2.85 -16.69
CA GLU A 582 0.48 2.94 -15.29
C GLU A 582 1.54 2.32 -14.37
N TYR A 583 2.12 1.17 -14.75
CA TYR A 583 3.18 0.53 -13.97
C TYR A 583 4.41 1.43 -13.82
N TYR A 584 5.02 1.87 -14.92
CA TYR A 584 6.23 2.70 -14.87
C TYR A 584 5.96 4.07 -14.24
N SER A 585 4.80 4.67 -14.50
CA SER A 585 4.40 5.93 -13.87
C SER A 585 4.26 5.79 -12.36
N ARG A 586 3.74 4.64 -11.89
CA ARG A 586 3.60 4.33 -10.46
C ARG A 586 4.95 4.08 -9.79
N GLU A 587 5.87 3.36 -10.43
CA GLU A 587 7.24 3.19 -9.92
C GLU A 587 7.94 4.54 -9.74
N LEU A 588 7.78 5.43 -10.72
CA LEU A 588 8.33 6.78 -10.62
C LEU A 588 7.64 7.63 -9.55
N GLU A 589 6.32 7.51 -9.39
CA GLU A 589 5.59 8.15 -8.28
C GLU A 589 6.12 7.66 -6.91
N ILE A 590 6.31 6.34 -6.72
CA ILE A 590 6.85 5.75 -5.50
C ILE A 590 8.24 6.32 -5.21
N TYR A 591 9.10 6.38 -6.22
CA TYR A 591 10.43 6.98 -6.10
C TYR A 591 10.37 8.46 -5.70
N VAL A 592 9.52 9.27 -6.35
CA VAL A 592 9.34 10.69 -6.01
C VAL A 592 8.88 10.85 -4.56
N ARG A 593 7.89 10.05 -4.13
CA ARG A 593 7.41 10.03 -2.73
C ARG A 593 8.55 9.68 -1.77
N LYS A 594 9.37 8.68 -2.08
CA LYS A 594 10.54 8.29 -1.26
C LYS A 594 11.54 9.45 -1.10
N VAL A 595 11.88 10.15 -2.18
CA VAL A 595 12.80 11.30 -2.13
C VAL A 595 12.21 12.45 -1.30
N LEU A 596 10.92 12.74 -1.47
CA LEU A 596 10.24 13.88 -0.83
C LEU A 596 9.78 13.61 0.61
N GLN A 597 9.67 12.34 1.04
CA GLN A 597 9.27 11.94 2.40
C GLN A 597 10.18 12.54 3.49
N ILE A 598 11.41 12.92 3.15
CA ILE A 598 12.31 13.62 4.07
C ILE A 598 11.70 14.93 4.61
N ILE A 599 10.83 15.61 3.85
CA ILE A 599 10.18 16.85 4.30
C ILE A 599 9.23 16.56 5.47
N PRO A 600 8.20 15.71 5.33
CA PRO A 600 7.38 15.27 6.46
C PRO A 600 8.20 14.74 7.64
N LYS A 601 9.21 13.91 7.39
CA LYS A 601 10.08 13.37 8.45
C LYS A 601 10.78 14.48 9.24
N MET A 602 11.33 15.49 8.56
CA MET A 602 11.93 16.65 9.22
C MET A 602 10.90 17.49 9.97
N MET A 603 9.68 17.63 9.43
CA MET A 603 8.59 18.31 10.14
C MET A 603 8.24 17.56 11.44
N PHE A 604 8.18 16.22 11.43
CA PHE A 604 7.92 15.41 12.62
C PHE A 604 9.07 15.41 13.62
N GLU A 605 10.33 15.47 13.15
CA GLU A 605 11.51 15.66 14.04
C GLU A 605 11.37 16.97 14.84
N LYS A 606 10.91 18.06 14.19
CA LYS A 606 10.62 19.33 14.88
C LYS A 606 9.34 19.26 15.72
N LEU A 607 8.31 18.58 15.22
CA LEU A 607 7.04 18.40 15.92
C LEU A 607 7.21 17.63 17.23
N ALA A 608 8.11 16.65 17.29
CA ALA A 608 8.38 15.90 18.52
C ALA A 608 8.83 16.82 19.66
N ARG A 609 9.68 17.80 19.38
CA ARG A 609 10.08 18.81 20.36
C ARG A 609 8.92 19.75 20.73
N ILE A 610 8.10 20.14 19.77
CA ILE A 610 6.85 20.92 20.01
C ILE A 610 5.91 20.16 20.95
N ILE A 611 5.71 18.85 20.74
CA ILE A 611 4.87 17.98 21.58
C ILE A 611 5.42 17.94 23.00
N GLU A 612 6.72 17.69 23.17
CA GLU A 612 7.38 17.69 24.48
C GLU A 612 7.18 19.03 25.20
N MET A 613 7.38 20.14 24.49
CA MET A 613 7.22 21.48 25.04
C MET A 613 5.78 21.77 25.47
N GLN A 614 4.78 21.40 24.65
CA GLN A 614 3.36 21.60 24.99
C GLN A 614 2.88 20.72 26.14
N THR A 615 3.43 19.53 26.29
CA THR A 615 2.95 18.54 27.28
C THR A 615 3.67 18.65 28.63
N SER A 616 4.95 19.00 28.64
CA SER A 616 5.80 18.90 29.84
C SER A 616 6.50 20.20 30.27
N VAL A 617 6.69 21.15 29.36
CA VAL A 617 7.50 22.36 29.62
C VAL A 617 6.63 23.61 29.81
N LEU A 618 5.70 23.85 28.88
CA LEU A 618 4.86 25.04 28.87
C LEU A 618 3.73 24.90 29.89
N LYS A 619 3.63 25.88 30.79
CA LYS A 619 2.58 25.93 31.81
C LYS A 619 1.30 26.46 31.19
N GLU A 620 0.19 25.75 31.41
CA GLU A 620 -1.13 26.26 31.06
C GLU A 620 -1.44 27.51 31.88
N LEU A 621 -1.92 28.55 31.19
CA LEU A 621 -2.29 29.82 31.83
C LEU A 621 -3.56 29.63 32.68
N PRO A 622 -3.51 29.90 34.00
CA PRO A 622 -4.69 29.81 34.84
C PRO A 622 -5.67 30.93 34.49
N THR A 623 -6.96 30.72 34.79
CA THR A 623 -8.02 31.71 34.55
C THR A 623 -7.85 33.00 35.36
N ARG A 624 -7.07 32.97 36.45
CA ARG A 624 -6.64 34.13 37.24
C ARG A 624 -5.18 33.96 37.61
N LEU A 625 -4.38 35.01 37.42
CA LEU A 625 -2.94 35.00 37.63
C LEU A 625 -2.50 36.24 38.44
N ASP A 626 -1.74 36.03 39.51
CA ASP A 626 -1.11 37.10 40.26
C ASP A 626 -0.06 37.80 39.40
N LYS A 627 0.00 39.15 39.44
CA LYS A 627 0.89 39.95 38.59
C LYS A 627 2.37 39.53 38.73
N ASP A 628 2.80 39.15 39.93
CA ASP A 628 4.18 38.78 40.21
C ASP A 628 4.57 37.43 39.58
N LYS A 629 3.59 36.55 39.35
CA LYS A 629 3.80 35.24 38.68
C LYS A 629 3.77 35.35 37.16
N LEU A 630 3.46 36.52 36.59
CA LEU A 630 3.35 36.71 35.14
C LEU A 630 4.65 36.36 34.41
N LYS A 631 5.81 36.65 35.01
CA LYS A 631 7.12 36.32 34.43
C LYS A 631 7.37 34.80 34.39
N ASP A 632 6.89 34.07 35.39
CA ASP A 632 7.05 32.61 35.49
C ASP A 632 6.17 31.82 34.51
N TYR A 633 5.04 32.41 34.09
CA TYR A 633 4.14 31.87 33.07
C TYR A 633 4.42 32.41 31.66
N ALA A 634 5.18 33.50 31.55
CA ALA A 634 5.58 34.06 30.26
C ALA A 634 6.50 33.09 29.50
N GLN A 635 7.44 32.43 30.18
CA GLN A 635 8.34 31.41 29.60
C GLN A 635 8.90 31.85 28.22
N LEU A 636 9.54 33.03 28.19
CA LEU A 636 9.90 33.71 26.95
C LEU A 636 10.89 32.92 26.09
N ASP A 637 11.89 32.30 26.73
CA ASP A 637 12.92 31.52 26.03
C ASP A 637 12.32 30.25 25.41
N GLU A 638 11.48 29.53 26.15
CA GLU A 638 10.78 28.34 25.67
C GLU A 638 9.77 28.71 24.58
N ARG A 639 9.04 29.83 24.73
CA ARG A 639 8.13 30.31 23.67
C ARG A 639 8.87 30.74 22.41
N PHE A 640 10.08 31.27 22.53
CA PHE A 640 10.91 31.61 21.39
C PHE A 640 11.38 30.36 20.64
N GLU A 641 11.90 29.34 21.35
CA GLU A 641 12.23 28.03 20.76
C GLU A 641 11.00 27.43 20.06
N PHE A 642 9.83 27.50 20.71
CA PHE A 642 8.57 27.01 20.15
C PHE A 642 8.19 27.71 18.83
N ALA A 643 8.36 29.03 18.77
CA ALA A 643 8.12 29.82 17.56
C ALA A 643 9.15 29.51 16.45
N GLU A 644 10.43 29.32 16.79
CA GLU A 644 11.49 28.95 15.85
C GLU A 644 11.21 27.58 15.20
N LEU A 645 10.83 26.58 16.00
CA LEU A 645 10.46 25.26 15.52
C LEU A 645 9.25 25.31 14.57
N THR A 646 8.23 26.10 14.95
CA THR A 646 7.02 26.30 14.14
C THR A 646 7.35 26.99 12.80
N HIS A 647 8.21 28.01 12.83
CA HIS A 647 8.71 28.65 11.61
C HIS A 647 9.46 27.64 10.73
N SER A 648 10.33 26.81 11.32
CA SER A 648 11.04 25.77 10.56
C SER A 648 10.08 24.79 9.86
N ILE A 649 9.01 24.34 10.53
CA ILE A 649 7.97 23.49 9.94
C ILE A 649 7.30 24.19 8.74
N SER A 650 7.00 25.49 8.87
CA SER A 650 6.41 26.28 7.77
C SER A 650 7.32 26.38 6.54
N VAL A 651 8.65 26.53 6.74
CA VAL A 651 9.63 26.57 5.65
C VAL A 651 9.71 25.24 4.92
N PHE A 652 9.67 24.12 5.64
CA PHE A 652 9.61 22.77 5.04
C PHE A 652 8.32 22.57 4.22
N SER A 653 7.16 22.98 4.76
CA SER A 653 5.88 22.94 4.03
C SER A 653 5.91 23.81 2.77
N GLN A 654 6.47 25.03 2.86
CA GLN A 654 6.62 25.94 1.73
C GLN A 654 7.51 25.34 0.63
N GLY A 655 8.61 24.68 0.99
CA GLY A 655 9.49 24.00 0.03
C GLY A 655 8.74 23.01 -0.87
N MET A 656 7.81 22.24 -0.31
CA MET A 656 6.96 21.33 -1.08
C MET A 656 5.97 22.10 -1.96
N ARG A 657 5.31 23.13 -1.44
CA ARG A 657 4.29 23.91 -2.18
C ARG A 657 4.85 24.74 -3.33
N MET A 658 6.13 25.12 -3.26
CA MET A 658 6.78 25.83 -4.37
C MET A 658 7.04 24.91 -5.57
N MET A 659 6.96 23.60 -5.40
CA MET A 659 6.90 22.67 -6.53
C MET A 659 5.60 22.91 -7.30
N LYS A 660 5.68 22.93 -8.63
CA LYS A 660 4.49 22.96 -9.47
C LYS A 660 3.93 21.54 -9.62
N THR A 661 2.64 21.44 -9.90
CA THR A 661 2.02 20.20 -10.36
C THR A 661 2.83 19.64 -11.53
N THR A 662 3.13 18.34 -11.47
CA THR A 662 4.07 17.69 -12.40
C THR A 662 3.43 16.45 -12.96
N LEU A 663 3.26 16.41 -14.28
CA LEU A 663 2.85 15.19 -14.98
C LEU A 663 4.07 14.28 -15.12
N VAL A 664 3.93 13.06 -14.60
CA VAL A 664 4.97 12.04 -14.58
C VAL A 664 4.38 10.79 -15.22
N GLY A 665 4.60 10.65 -16.53
CA GLY A 665 3.91 9.65 -17.35
C GLY A 665 2.42 9.95 -17.43
N VAL A 666 1.59 9.03 -16.95
CA VAL A 666 0.12 9.21 -16.87
C VAL A 666 -0.35 9.75 -15.51
N VAL A 667 0.54 9.85 -14.52
CA VAL A 667 0.18 10.27 -13.15
C VAL A 667 0.51 11.75 -12.96
N CYS A 668 -0.48 12.51 -12.48
CA CYS A 668 -0.30 13.91 -12.12
C CYS A 668 0.03 14.05 -10.63
N LEU A 669 1.26 14.49 -10.33
CA LEU A 669 1.72 14.69 -8.96
C LEU A 669 1.30 16.07 -8.45
N ASP A 670 0.41 16.07 -7.45
CA ASP A 670 0.03 17.26 -6.69
C ASP A 670 0.90 17.40 -5.43
N PRO A 671 1.75 18.44 -5.32
CA PRO A 671 2.60 18.68 -4.16
C PRO A 671 1.83 18.84 -2.84
N LYS A 672 0.60 19.37 -2.87
CA LYS A 672 -0.23 19.49 -1.66
C LYS A 672 -0.63 18.11 -1.16
N LYS A 673 -1.14 17.25 -2.05
CA LYS A 673 -1.49 15.86 -1.74
C LYS A 673 -0.27 15.05 -1.29
N LEU A 674 0.88 15.21 -1.96
CA LEU A 674 2.13 14.55 -1.55
C LEU A 674 2.57 14.94 -0.14
N LEU A 675 2.43 16.22 0.23
CA LEU A 675 2.72 16.68 1.58
C LEU A 675 1.75 16.06 2.59
N GLU A 676 0.45 16.09 2.30
CA GLU A 676 -0.58 15.53 3.17
C GLU A 676 -0.37 14.02 3.38
N ASP A 677 -0.17 13.25 2.31
CA ASP A 677 0.11 11.81 2.35
C ASP A 677 1.38 11.52 3.17
N GLY A 678 2.42 12.33 2.99
CA GLY A 678 3.67 12.20 3.72
C GLY A 678 3.53 12.49 5.22
N ILE A 679 2.74 13.50 5.60
CA ILE A 679 2.40 13.81 6.99
C ILE A 679 1.57 12.69 7.61
N ARG A 680 0.58 12.16 6.88
CA ARG A 680 -0.22 11.00 7.30
C ARG A 680 0.67 9.77 7.53
N ASN A 681 1.65 9.52 6.65
CA ASN A 681 2.59 8.39 6.79
C ASN A 681 3.42 8.47 8.08
N GLU A 682 4.04 9.62 8.37
CA GLU A 682 4.76 9.80 9.63
C GLU A 682 3.83 9.68 10.84
N LEU A 683 2.61 10.24 10.76
CA LEU A 683 1.61 10.12 11.82
C LEU A 683 1.29 8.65 12.13
N VAL A 684 1.01 7.86 11.09
CA VAL A 684 0.67 6.44 11.20
C VAL A 684 1.81 5.65 11.82
N GLN A 685 3.06 5.91 11.42
CA GLN A 685 4.23 5.24 11.98
C GLN A 685 4.39 5.54 13.47
N HIS A 686 4.33 6.83 13.86
CA HIS A 686 4.50 7.26 15.24
C HIS A 686 3.38 6.76 16.17
N ILE A 687 2.11 6.87 15.75
CA ILE A 687 0.97 6.40 16.55
C ILE A 687 0.98 4.88 16.69
N SER A 688 1.24 4.16 15.60
CA SER A 688 1.29 2.69 15.63
C SER A 688 2.44 2.20 16.53
N LEU A 689 3.57 2.90 16.56
CA LEU A 689 4.69 2.61 17.46
C LEU A 689 4.33 2.89 18.93
N ALA A 690 3.68 4.02 19.22
CA ALA A 690 3.24 4.37 20.57
C ALA A 690 2.25 3.33 21.11
N LEU A 691 1.24 2.95 20.32
CA LEU A 691 0.27 1.91 20.68
C LEU A 691 0.95 0.55 20.91
N HIS A 692 1.91 0.18 20.06
CA HIS A 692 2.62 -1.09 20.20
C HIS A 692 3.49 -1.14 21.45
N SER A 693 4.30 -0.11 21.69
CA SER A 693 5.32 -0.07 22.75
C SER A 693 4.75 0.17 24.14
N GLU A 694 3.78 1.08 24.29
CA GLU A 694 3.22 1.42 25.60
C GLU A 694 2.34 0.28 26.16
N LEU A 695 1.56 -0.40 25.30
CA LEU A 695 0.61 -1.46 25.65
C LEU A 695 1.25 -2.85 25.64
N ILE A 696 2.38 -2.99 26.35
CA ILE A 696 3.03 -4.27 26.65
C ILE A 696 2.88 -4.55 28.14
N PHE A 697 2.22 -5.64 28.53
CA PHE A 697 1.91 -5.92 29.94
C PHE A 697 2.70 -7.11 30.47
N ASN A 698 3.17 -7.01 31.72
CA ASN A 698 3.78 -8.14 32.42
C ASN A 698 2.72 -9.00 33.12
N THR A 699 2.47 -10.19 32.59
CA THR A 699 1.47 -11.13 33.13
C THR A 699 1.82 -11.66 34.53
N LYS A 700 3.08 -11.52 34.98
CA LYS A 700 3.54 -11.94 36.32
C LYS A 700 3.54 -10.81 37.36
N ALA A 701 3.23 -9.57 36.98
CA ALA A 701 3.20 -8.45 37.91
C ALA A 701 2.10 -8.63 38.97
N LYS A 702 2.44 -8.37 40.25
CA LYS A 702 1.51 -8.48 41.39
C LYS A 702 0.44 -7.38 41.40
N THR A 703 0.77 -6.21 40.84
CA THR A 703 -0.13 -5.06 40.70
C THR A 703 -0.38 -4.80 39.21
N SER A 704 -1.61 -4.47 38.84
CA SER A 704 -1.91 -4.13 37.45
C SER A 704 -1.18 -2.85 37.02
N GLU A 705 -0.52 -2.93 35.87
CA GLU A 705 0.16 -1.80 35.21
C GLU A 705 -0.79 -1.03 34.27
N LEU A 706 -2.05 -1.48 34.15
CA LEU A 706 -3.00 -1.00 33.14
C LEU A 706 -3.23 0.51 33.25
N GLU A 707 -3.58 1.01 34.44
CA GLU A 707 -3.92 2.42 34.64
C GLU A 707 -2.73 3.34 34.34
N GLN A 708 -1.52 2.97 34.77
CA GLN A 708 -0.31 3.75 34.51
C GLN A 708 0.01 3.82 33.02
N LYS A 709 -0.04 2.67 32.32
CA LYS A 709 0.24 2.59 30.87
C LYS A 709 -0.79 3.34 30.03
N ILE A 710 -2.07 3.23 30.37
CA ILE A 710 -3.14 3.99 29.69
C ILE A 710 -2.95 5.50 29.89
N LYS A 711 -2.62 5.95 31.11
CA LYS A 711 -2.38 7.38 31.37
C LYS A 711 -1.17 7.90 30.60
N SER A 712 -0.08 7.14 30.56
CA SER A 712 1.12 7.44 29.74
C SER A 712 0.75 7.61 28.27
N LEU A 713 0.08 6.62 27.69
CA LEU A 713 -0.36 6.65 26.30
C LEU A 713 -1.33 7.80 26.02
N GLY A 714 -2.26 8.09 26.94
CA GLY A 714 -3.19 9.21 26.82
C GLY A 714 -2.50 10.57 26.71
N VAL A 715 -1.40 10.79 27.46
CA VAL A 715 -0.59 12.03 27.35
C VAL A 715 0.10 12.12 25.99
N ILE A 716 0.65 11.01 25.49
CA ILE A 716 1.30 10.96 24.17
C ILE A 716 0.28 11.30 23.07
N MET A 717 -0.89 10.66 23.10
CA MET A 717 -1.95 10.84 22.09
C MET A 717 -2.52 12.26 22.12
N ASP A 718 -2.78 12.83 23.30
CA ASP A 718 -3.24 14.22 23.44
C ASP A 718 -2.18 15.22 22.95
N GLY A 719 -0.89 14.93 23.21
CA GLY A 719 0.23 15.71 22.70
C GLY A 719 0.23 15.80 21.16
N TYR A 720 0.11 14.67 20.47
CA TYR A 720 -0.01 14.66 19.00
C TYR A 720 -1.24 15.44 18.53
N LYS A 721 -2.41 15.20 19.13
CA LYS A 721 -3.67 15.85 18.75
C LYS A 721 -3.60 17.37 18.86
N ARG A 722 -3.14 17.90 20.02
CA ARG A 722 -2.96 19.34 20.26
C ARG A 722 -1.92 19.97 19.33
N SER A 723 -0.81 19.28 19.09
CA SER A 723 0.23 19.76 18.19
C SER A 723 -0.25 19.82 16.74
N PHE A 724 -1.05 18.84 16.29
CA PHE A 724 -1.66 18.86 14.95
C PHE A 724 -2.68 19.99 14.78
N GLU A 725 -3.51 20.23 15.80
CA GLU A 725 -4.43 21.38 15.83
C GLU A 725 -3.66 22.70 15.75
N TYR A 726 -2.51 22.79 16.41
CA TYR A 726 -1.67 24.00 16.38
C TYR A 726 -0.99 24.25 15.02
N ILE A 727 -0.39 23.23 14.40
CA ILE A 727 0.37 23.42 13.14
C ILE A 727 -0.51 23.55 11.90
N GLN A 728 -1.81 23.24 12.01
CA GLN A 728 -2.70 23.08 10.85
C GLN A 728 -2.75 24.31 9.94
N ASP A 729 -2.75 25.52 10.53
CA ASP A 729 -2.81 26.78 9.79
C ASP A 729 -1.51 27.09 9.05
N TYR A 730 -0.36 26.81 9.69
CA TYR A 730 0.96 26.98 9.09
C TYR A 730 1.20 26.01 7.92
N VAL A 731 0.61 24.83 8.00
CA VAL A 731 0.77 23.74 7.02
C VAL A 731 -0.43 23.63 6.06
N ASN A 732 -1.47 24.46 6.22
CA ASN A 732 -2.72 24.47 5.42
C ASN A 732 -3.30 23.06 5.16
N ILE A 733 -3.41 22.29 6.24
CA ILE A 733 -4.03 20.96 6.28
C ILE A 733 -5.12 20.95 7.35
N ASN A 734 -6.07 20.03 7.27
CA ASN A 734 -7.04 19.85 8.35
C ASN A 734 -6.47 18.83 9.36
N GLY A 735 -5.78 19.33 10.39
CA GLY A 735 -5.04 18.49 11.34
C GLY A 735 -5.95 17.54 12.12
N LEU A 736 -7.10 18.04 12.61
CA LEU A 736 -8.04 17.24 13.40
C LEU A 736 -8.70 16.13 12.56
N LYS A 737 -9.06 16.43 11.30
CA LYS A 737 -9.61 15.44 10.38
C LYS A 737 -8.61 14.32 10.11
N ILE A 738 -7.36 14.68 9.79
CA ILE A 738 -6.28 13.70 9.55
C ILE A 738 -6.07 12.83 10.78
N TRP A 739 -6.02 13.43 11.98
CA TRP A 739 -5.93 12.69 13.24
C TRP A 739 -7.04 11.64 13.38
N GLN A 740 -8.31 12.05 13.22
CA GLN A 740 -9.46 11.17 13.38
C GLN A 740 -9.48 10.03 12.34
N GLU A 741 -9.20 10.34 11.08
CA GLU A 741 -9.14 9.36 10.00
C GLU A 741 -8.04 8.31 10.25
N GLU A 742 -6.82 8.76 10.52
CA GLU A 742 -5.67 7.86 10.63
C GLU A 742 -5.69 7.03 11.93
N VAL A 743 -6.06 7.62 13.08
CA VAL A 743 -6.17 6.85 14.35
C VAL A 743 -7.25 5.77 14.23
N THR A 744 -8.41 6.12 13.68
CA THR A 744 -9.50 5.17 13.44
C THR A 744 -9.05 4.06 12.49
N ARG A 745 -8.31 4.40 11.42
CA ARG A 745 -7.77 3.43 10.47
C ARG A 745 -6.78 2.46 11.11
N ILE A 746 -5.82 2.98 11.88
CA ILE A 746 -4.81 2.17 12.60
C ILE A 746 -5.48 1.17 13.53
N ILE A 747 -6.43 1.64 14.33
CA ILE A 747 -7.09 0.80 15.33
C ILE A 747 -7.93 -0.27 14.64
N ASN A 748 -8.78 0.10 13.68
CA ASN A 748 -9.65 -0.86 13.00
C ASN A 748 -8.86 -1.92 12.23
N TYR A 749 -7.74 -1.54 11.60
CA TYR A 749 -6.82 -2.50 10.98
C TYR A 749 -6.28 -3.50 12.00
N ASN A 750 -5.75 -3.04 13.13
CA ASN A 750 -5.21 -3.92 14.16
C ASN A 750 -6.30 -4.81 14.81
N VAL A 751 -7.52 -4.29 14.98
CA VAL A 751 -8.67 -5.10 15.42
C VAL A 751 -9.01 -6.19 14.41
N GLU A 752 -9.02 -5.87 13.11
CA GLU A 752 -9.27 -6.85 12.05
C GLU A 752 -8.21 -7.96 12.03
N GLN A 753 -6.92 -7.58 12.12
CA GLN A 753 -5.82 -8.54 12.14
C GLN A 753 -5.80 -9.41 13.41
N GLU A 754 -6.22 -8.89 14.56
CA GLU A 754 -6.40 -9.71 15.77
C GLU A 754 -7.63 -10.64 15.63
N CYS A 755 -8.71 -10.16 15.00
CA CYS A 755 -9.92 -10.95 14.76
C CYS A 755 -9.69 -12.12 13.79
N ASN A 756 -8.69 -12.05 12.89
CA ASN A 756 -8.30 -13.16 12.01
C ASN A 756 -7.99 -14.46 12.78
N GLY A 757 -7.62 -14.38 14.07
CA GLY A 757 -7.44 -15.56 14.93
C GLY A 757 -8.73 -16.36 15.19
N PHE A 758 -9.90 -15.78 14.91
CA PHE A 758 -11.22 -16.39 15.12
C PHE A 758 -11.95 -16.72 13.81
N LEU A 759 -11.39 -16.34 12.66
CA LEU A 759 -12.01 -16.49 11.34
C LEU A 759 -11.38 -17.65 10.56
N ARG A 760 -12.18 -18.30 9.70
CA ARG A 760 -11.71 -19.36 8.79
C ARG A 760 -11.05 -18.79 7.54
N SER A 761 -11.73 -17.84 6.88
CA SER A 761 -11.15 -17.00 5.83
C SER A 761 -10.51 -15.77 6.47
N LYS A 762 -9.22 -15.56 6.22
CA LYS A 762 -8.44 -14.49 6.85
C LYS A 762 -8.42 -13.27 5.95
N VAL A 763 -8.60 -12.10 6.54
CA VAL A 763 -8.43 -10.84 5.81
C VAL A 763 -6.95 -10.49 5.80
N HIS A 764 -6.30 -10.74 4.65
CA HIS A 764 -4.90 -10.41 4.46
C HIS A 764 -4.68 -8.89 4.38
N ALA A 765 -3.43 -8.45 4.58
CA ALA A 765 -3.10 -7.04 4.54
C ALA A 765 -3.42 -6.38 3.19
N TRP A 766 -3.37 -7.11 2.08
CA TRP A 766 -3.70 -6.58 0.75
C TRP A 766 -5.21 -6.51 0.47
N ASP A 767 -6.02 -7.28 1.19
CA ASP A 767 -7.50 -7.31 1.08
C ASP A 767 -8.19 -6.38 2.09
N SER A 768 -7.46 -5.95 3.12
CA SER A 768 -7.98 -5.08 4.16
C SER A 768 -8.32 -3.69 3.63
N GLN A 769 -9.57 -3.24 3.86
CA GLN A 769 -10.03 -1.89 3.53
C GLN A 769 -9.26 -0.77 4.26
N TYR A 770 -8.60 -1.10 5.37
CA TYR A 770 -7.85 -0.14 6.18
C TYR A 770 -6.38 -0.02 5.77
N GLN A 771 -5.87 -0.96 4.98
CA GLN A 771 -4.49 -0.92 4.52
C GLN A 771 -4.38 -0.10 3.24
N ASN A 772 -3.45 0.87 3.24
CA ASN A 772 -3.20 1.72 2.08
C ASN A 772 -1.78 1.49 1.58
N ARG A 773 -1.60 1.33 0.26
CA ARG A 773 -0.28 1.13 -0.35
C ARG A 773 0.63 2.36 -0.22
N ILE A 774 0.08 3.57 -0.22
CA ILE A 774 0.84 4.83 -0.11
C ILE A 774 1.21 5.10 1.35
N ILE A 775 0.28 4.80 2.27
CA ILE A 775 0.40 5.06 3.70
C ILE A 775 0.19 3.72 4.43
N PRO A 776 1.17 2.81 4.41
CA PRO A 776 0.99 1.50 5.02
C PRO A 776 0.98 1.58 6.55
N ILE A 777 0.06 0.88 7.19
CA ILE A 777 0.07 0.65 8.64
C ILE A 777 1.14 -0.40 8.95
N PRO A 778 2.14 -0.09 9.81
CA PRO A 778 3.22 -1.01 10.10
C PRO A 778 2.72 -2.22 10.89
N LEU A 779 3.26 -3.39 10.54
CA LEU A 779 3.04 -4.64 11.27
C LEU A 779 4.24 -4.89 12.17
N TYR A 780 3.98 -5.08 13.46
CA TYR A 780 4.99 -5.44 14.44
C TYR A 780 4.93 -6.94 14.74
N ALA A 781 6.09 -7.53 15.06
CA ALA A 781 6.13 -8.92 15.47
C ALA A 781 5.33 -9.15 16.77
N PRO A 782 4.61 -10.28 16.90
CA PRO A 782 3.94 -10.66 18.14
C PRO A 782 4.92 -10.72 19.32
N VAL A 783 4.54 -10.12 20.44
CA VAL A 783 5.35 -10.09 21.68
C VAL A 783 5.02 -11.28 22.58
N ASP A 784 3.84 -11.86 22.42
CA ASP A 784 3.38 -13.03 23.14
C ASP A 784 2.74 -14.05 22.18
N SER A 785 2.50 -15.28 22.65
CA SER A 785 1.97 -16.37 21.83
C SER A 785 0.46 -16.31 21.59
N MET A 786 -0.26 -15.45 22.31
CA MET A 786 -1.72 -15.42 22.27
C MET A 786 -2.26 -14.26 21.44
N SER A 787 -1.53 -13.14 21.38
CA SER A 787 -1.91 -11.87 20.77
C SER A 787 -1.13 -11.63 19.49
N VAL A 788 -1.83 -11.18 18.45
CA VAL A 788 -1.19 -10.74 17.20
C VAL A 788 -0.62 -9.34 17.38
N ASN A 789 -1.37 -8.43 18.02
CA ASN A 789 -0.97 -7.03 18.20
C ASN A 789 -1.42 -6.42 19.55
N PHE A 790 -1.33 -5.09 19.68
CA PHE A 790 -1.54 -4.37 20.94
C PHE A 790 -2.98 -4.45 21.46
N ILE A 791 -3.99 -4.51 20.58
CA ILE A 791 -5.40 -4.51 21.02
C ILE A 791 -5.73 -5.84 21.70
N GLY A 792 -5.16 -6.94 21.20
CA GLY A 792 -5.22 -8.25 21.83
C GLY A 792 -4.57 -8.27 23.20
N ARG A 793 -3.37 -7.67 23.34
CA ARG A 793 -2.68 -7.55 24.64
C ARG A 793 -3.51 -6.78 25.66
N LEU A 794 -4.06 -5.65 25.23
CA LEU A 794 -4.93 -4.82 26.06
C LEU A 794 -6.20 -5.58 26.48
N ALA A 795 -6.88 -6.24 25.55
CA ALA A 795 -8.07 -7.03 25.84
C ALA A 795 -7.79 -8.14 26.86
N ARG A 796 -6.69 -8.89 26.68
CA ARG A 796 -6.28 -9.96 27.60
C ARG A 796 -5.89 -9.43 28.98
N GLU A 797 -5.25 -8.27 29.06
CA GLU A 797 -4.96 -7.62 30.34
C GLU A 797 -6.24 -7.20 31.07
N ILE A 798 -7.22 -6.62 30.37
CA ILE A 798 -8.53 -6.27 30.95
C ILE A 798 -9.24 -7.53 31.47
N ILE A 799 -9.20 -8.63 30.70
CA ILE A 799 -9.77 -9.93 31.12
C ILE A 799 -9.03 -10.46 32.36
N ARG A 800 -7.70 -10.38 32.40
CA ARG A 800 -6.90 -10.86 33.55
C ARG A 800 -7.28 -10.16 34.84
N ILE A 801 -7.43 -8.83 34.81
CA ILE A 801 -7.70 -8.05 36.02
C ILE A 801 -9.16 -8.07 36.47
N THR A 802 -10.08 -8.55 35.61
CA THR A 802 -11.52 -8.67 35.91
C THR A 802 -11.97 -10.11 36.07
N ASP A 803 -11.04 -11.03 36.36
CA ASP A 803 -11.30 -12.45 36.56
C ASP A 803 -12.39 -12.70 37.63
N PRO A 804 -13.51 -13.36 37.31
CA PRO A 804 -14.61 -13.66 38.23
C PRO A 804 -14.23 -14.49 39.46
N ARG A 805 -13.08 -15.18 39.44
CA ARG A 805 -12.56 -15.93 40.59
C ARG A 805 -11.93 -14.99 41.61
N ASN A 806 -11.20 -13.98 41.13
CA ASN A 806 -10.41 -13.08 41.98
C ASN A 806 -11.10 -11.74 42.26
N THR A 807 -12.12 -11.38 41.48
CA THR A 807 -12.85 -10.11 41.58
C THR A 807 -14.34 -10.32 41.82
N VAL A 808 -15.03 -9.21 42.14
CA VAL A 808 -16.49 -9.14 42.24
C VAL A 808 -16.97 -7.89 41.51
N TYR A 809 -17.95 -8.07 40.62
CA TYR A 809 -18.66 -6.97 39.98
C TYR A 809 -19.82 -6.48 40.86
N ILE A 810 -19.93 -5.16 41.01
CA ILE A 810 -21.02 -4.52 41.75
C ILE A 810 -21.82 -3.63 40.80
N ASP A 811 -23.05 -4.06 40.50
CA ASP A 811 -23.92 -3.41 39.52
C ASP A 811 -24.28 -1.96 39.88
N GLN A 812 -24.55 -1.68 41.17
CA GLN A 812 -24.90 -0.32 41.63
C GLN A 812 -23.80 0.71 41.34
N THR A 813 -22.54 0.28 41.37
CA THR A 813 -21.38 1.16 41.08
C THR A 813 -20.83 0.95 39.68
N THR A 814 -21.32 -0.04 38.93
CA THR A 814 -20.83 -0.44 37.60
C THR A 814 -19.30 -0.63 37.57
N ALA A 815 -18.76 -1.34 38.56
CA ALA A 815 -17.32 -1.47 38.77
C ALA A 815 -16.89 -2.83 39.36
N TRP A 816 -15.62 -3.17 39.14
CA TRP A 816 -14.98 -4.38 39.68
C TRP A 816 -14.14 -4.06 40.90
N TYR A 817 -14.23 -4.92 41.92
CA TYR A 817 -13.48 -4.84 43.15
C TYR A 817 -12.64 -6.10 43.36
N GLU A 818 -11.41 -5.92 43.84
CA GLU A 818 -10.55 -7.04 44.20
C GLU A 818 -11.02 -7.68 45.50
N THR A 819 -11.13 -9.01 45.50
CA THR A 819 -11.66 -9.75 46.66
C THR A 819 -10.80 -9.58 47.93
N ARG A 820 -9.47 -9.45 47.79
CA ARG A 820 -8.55 -9.41 48.94
C ARG A 820 -8.33 -8.00 49.49
N SER A 821 -8.15 -7.02 48.60
CA SER A 821 -7.83 -5.64 48.99
C SER A 821 -9.06 -4.74 49.07
N HIS A 822 -10.22 -5.19 48.55
CA HIS A 822 -11.41 -4.37 48.33
C HIS A 822 -11.16 -3.11 47.49
N LYS A 823 -10.02 -3.03 46.80
CA LYS A 823 -9.69 -1.92 45.91
C LYS A 823 -10.49 -2.04 44.62
N GLN A 824 -10.99 -0.91 44.13
CA GLN A 824 -11.62 -0.82 42.82
C GLN A 824 -10.56 -0.99 41.72
N ILE A 825 -10.77 -1.94 40.81
CA ILE A 825 -9.80 -2.31 39.75
C ILE A 825 -10.19 -1.71 38.40
N LEU A 826 -11.47 -1.79 38.03
CA LEU A 826 -12.00 -1.26 36.78
C LEU A 826 -13.27 -0.47 37.06
N ASN A 827 -13.30 0.79 36.60
CA ASN A 827 -14.39 1.72 36.83
C ASN A 827 -14.57 2.68 35.63
N ARG A 828 -15.52 3.60 35.74
CA ARG A 828 -15.81 4.59 34.70
C ARG A 828 -14.66 5.55 34.42
N GLU A 829 -13.83 5.87 35.41
CA GLU A 829 -12.68 6.78 35.27
C GLU A 829 -11.54 6.13 34.46
N ILE A 830 -11.30 4.84 34.70
CA ILE A 830 -10.34 4.05 33.93
C ILE A 830 -10.83 3.91 32.49
N LEU A 831 -12.14 3.70 32.26
CA LEU A 831 -12.68 3.71 30.89
C LEU A 831 -12.57 5.08 30.19
N ALA A 832 -12.79 6.17 30.92
CA ALA A 832 -12.57 7.51 30.37
C ALA A 832 -11.09 7.72 30.01
N SER A 833 -10.17 7.23 30.84
CA SER A 833 -8.73 7.26 30.55
C SER A 833 -8.39 6.38 29.35
N LEU A 834 -9.03 5.21 29.23
CA LEU A 834 -8.86 4.31 28.10
C LEU A 834 -9.34 4.97 26.80
N THR A 835 -10.51 5.61 26.82
CA THR A 835 -11.05 6.32 25.66
C THR A 835 -10.17 7.51 25.27
N LYS A 836 -9.50 8.18 26.21
CA LYS A 836 -8.48 9.19 25.87
C LYS A 836 -7.25 8.60 25.19
N ALA A 837 -6.87 7.36 25.52
CA ALA A 837 -5.66 6.72 25.01
C ALA A 837 -5.87 6.00 23.65
N ILE A 838 -7.02 5.36 23.43
CA ILE A 838 -7.31 4.60 22.20
C ILE A 838 -8.51 5.16 21.42
N GLU A 839 -8.99 6.36 21.75
CA GLU A 839 -10.16 7.01 21.12
C GLU A 839 -11.43 6.11 21.15
N ILE A 840 -12.52 6.60 20.53
CA ILE A 840 -13.80 5.86 20.43
C ILE A 840 -13.63 4.56 19.63
N ALA A 841 -12.83 4.59 18.57
CA ALA A 841 -12.58 3.43 17.72
C ALA A 841 -11.96 2.25 18.49
N GLY A 842 -11.08 2.52 19.45
CA GLY A 842 -10.47 1.48 20.29
C GLY A 842 -11.48 0.78 21.19
N MET A 843 -12.44 1.53 21.74
CA MET A 843 -13.52 0.98 22.56
C MET A 843 -14.45 0.07 21.75
N VAL A 844 -14.85 0.51 20.56
CA VAL A 844 -15.64 -0.30 19.62
C VAL A 844 -14.85 -1.53 19.17
N GLY A 845 -13.54 -1.38 18.94
CA GLY A 845 -12.63 -2.47 18.61
C GLY A 845 -12.56 -3.55 19.69
N LEU A 846 -12.46 -3.16 20.96
CA LEU A 846 -12.52 -4.08 22.11
C LEU A 846 -13.87 -4.80 22.19
N ASP A 847 -14.98 -4.08 22.00
CA ASP A 847 -16.33 -4.68 21.98
C ASP A 847 -16.47 -5.75 20.88
N ARG A 848 -15.95 -5.46 19.68
CA ARG A 848 -15.92 -6.40 18.55
C ARG A 848 -15.06 -7.63 18.87
N LEU A 849 -13.86 -7.44 19.41
CA LEU A 849 -12.97 -8.53 19.79
C LEU A 849 -13.61 -9.43 20.87
N PHE A 850 -14.21 -8.83 21.90
CA PHE A 850 -14.95 -9.56 22.93
C PHE A 850 -16.14 -10.32 22.34
N SER A 851 -16.81 -9.78 21.32
CA SER A 851 -17.88 -10.50 20.61
C SER A 851 -17.38 -11.78 19.94
N PHE A 852 -16.22 -11.76 19.28
CA PHE A 852 -15.61 -12.96 18.68
C PHE A 852 -15.14 -13.97 19.73
N MET A 853 -14.60 -13.49 20.86
CA MET A 853 -14.27 -14.35 21.99
C MET A 853 -15.52 -15.02 22.57
N ILE A 854 -16.65 -14.30 22.69
CA ILE A 854 -17.94 -14.87 23.11
C ILE A 854 -18.40 -15.95 22.11
N ILE A 855 -18.37 -15.68 20.80
CA ILE A 855 -18.73 -16.67 19.77
C ILE A 855 -17.92 -17.96 19.93
N THR A 856 -16.62 -17.84 20.15
CA THR A 856 -15.72 -18.99 20.30
C THR A 856 -16.03 -19.79 21.56
N ASN A 857 -16.26 -19.13 22.70
CA ASN A 857 -16.63 -19.81 23.94
C ASN A 857 -18.04 -20.42 23.87
N LEU A 858 -19.00 -19.77 23.21
CA LEU A 858 -20.35 -20.33 22.96
C LEU A 858 -20.27 -21.58 22.07
N ASN A 859 -19.44 -21.57 21.03
CA ASN A 859 -19.23 -22.76 20.19
C ASN A 859 -18.59 -23.91 20.97
N ARG A 860 -17.67 -23.64 21.91
CA ARG A 860 -17.13 -24.66 22.83
C ARG A 860 -18.19 -25.23 23.75
N ILE A 861 -19.00 -24.38 24.39
CA ILE A 861 -20.17 -24.76 25.21
C ILE A 861 -21.11 -25.65 24.40
N MET A 862 -21.36 -25.29 23.13
CA MET A 862 -22.19 -26.07 22.25
C MET A 862 -21.59 -27.45 21.90
N GLY A 863 -20.26 -27.52 21.75
CA GLY A 863 -19.53 -28.77 21.59
C GLY A 863 -19.81 -29.76 22.74
N PHE A 864 -19.89 -29.26 23.98
CA PHE A 864 -20.27 -30.08 25.16
C PHE A 864 -21.74 -30.51 25.10
N LEU A 865 -22.67 -29.63 24.72
CA LEU A 865 -24.10 -29.94 24.67
C LEU A 865 -24.47 -30.92 23.54
N GLN A 866 -23.82 -30.81 22.38
CA GLN A 866 -24.14 -31.61 21.18
C GLN A 866 -23.28 -32.88 21.01
N ASN A 867 -22.24 -33.08 21.84
CA ASN A 867 -21.28 -34.19 21.71
C ASN A 867 -20.67 -34.33 20.30
N LYS A 868 -20.41 -33.19 19.62
CA LYS A 868 -19.94 -33.15 18.22
C LYS A 868 -18.60 -33.86 17.98
N SER A 869 -17.76 -34.02 19.00
CA SER A 869 -16.40 -34.55 18.88
C SER A 869 -16.23 -36.02 19.25
N GLY A 870 -17.29 -36.71 19.70
CA GLY A 870 -17.22 -38.09 20.23
C GLY A 870 -16.40 -38.26 21.53
N LYS A 871 -15.55 -37.27 21.89
CA LYS A 871 -14.71 -37.22 23.09
C LYS A 871 -15.50 -37.07 24.39
N HIS A 872 -16.77 -36.70 24.31
CA HIS A 872 -17.65 -36.48 25.46
C HIS A 872 -18.75 -37.55 25.58
N SER A 873 -18.49 -38.80 25.17
CA SER A 873 -19.46 -39.90 25.28
C SER A 873 -19.91 -40.16 26.73
N THR A 874 -18.96 -40.07 27.68
CA THR A 874 -19.22 -40.18 29.12
C THR A 874 -20.10 -39.04 29.63
N TRP A 875 -19.83 -37.80 29.22
CA TRP A 875 -20.67 -36.64 29.51
C TRP A 875 -22.12 -36.87 29.07
N TYR A 876 -22.31 -37.24 27.80
CA TYR A 876 -23.65 -37.43 27.23
C TYR A 876 -24.40 -38.58 27.92
N SER A 877 -23.73 -39.69 28.23
CA SER A 877 -24.33 -40.82 28.96
C SER A 877 -24.79 -40.45 30.38
N ILE A 878 -23.98 -39.71 31.14
CA ILE A 878 -24.28 -39.33 32.52
C ILE A 878 -25.42 -38.31 32.55
N ILE A 879 -25.34 -37.27 31.70
CA ILE A 879 -26.37 -36.23 31.61
C ILE A 879 -27.71 -36.81 31.13
N SER A 880 -27.71 -37.66 30.11
CA SER A 880 -28.96 -38.28 29.61
C SER A 880 -29.62 -39.21 30.64
N THR A 881 -28.83 -39.90 31.48
CA THR A 881 -29.37 -40.71 32.57
C THR A 881 -30.03 -39.82 33.63
N ILE A 882 -29.38 -38.73 34.03
CA ILE A 882 -29.92 -37.77 34.99
C ILE A 882 -31.18 -37.08 34.44
N GLN A 883 -31.19 -36.70 33.16
CA GLN A 883 -32.36 -36.11 32.51
C GLN A 883 -33.58 -37.05 32.55
N LYS A 884 -33.38 -38.36 32.34
CA LYS A 884 -34.45 -39.36 32.45
C LYS A 884 -34.96 -39.50 33.88
N GLU A 885 -34.05 -39.51 34.87
CA GLU A 885 -34.42 -39.58 36.29
C GLU A 885 -35.24 -38.36 36.73
N ILE A 886 -34.85 -37.14 36.34
CA ILE A 886 -35.58 -35.91 36.67
C ILE A 886 -36.94 -35.85 35.97
N LYS A 887 -37.05 -36.32 34.71
CA LYS A 887 -38.33 -36.35 33.98
C LYS A 887 -39.30 -37.42 34.50
N ALA A 888 -38.81 -38.48 35.15
CA ALA A 888 -39.62 -39.61 35.60
C ALA A 888 -40.24 -39.44 37.00
N VAL A 889 -39.83 -38.42 37.77
CA VAL A 889 -40.27 -38.21 39.16
C VAL A 889 -41.04 -36.88 39.27
N ASP A 890 -42.34 -36.96 39.54
CA ASP A 890 -43.20 -35.78 39.68
C ASP A 890 -43.03 -35.10 41.04
N ASP A 891 -42.87 -35.84 42.14
CA ASP A 891 -42.59 -35.31 43.49
C ASP A 891 -41.40 -36.02 44.16
N ILE A 892 -40.37 -35.26 44.51
CA ILE A 892 -39.15 -35.79 45.12
C ILE A 892 -39.31 -35.83 46.66
N ALA A 893 -39.45 -37.02 47.23
CA ALA A 893 -39.67 -37.21 48.67
C ALA A 893 -38.49 -36.75 49.57
N ASN A 894 -37.25 -36.78 49.08
CA ASN A 894 -36.07 -36.24 49.77
C ASN A 894 -35.19 -35.44 48.76
N PRO A 895 -35.49 -34.14 48.57
CA PRO A 895 -34.78 -33.29 47.61
C PRO A 895 -33.28 -33.20 47.89
N ASN A 896 -32.90 -33.13 49.18
CA ASN A 896 -31.50 -33.07 49.60
C ASN A 896 -30.68 -34.24 49.06
N LYS A 897 -31.13 -35.49 49.28
CA LYS A 897 -30.39 -36.67 48.82
C LYS A 897 -30.40 -36.82 47.30
N PHE A 898 -31.53 -36.50 46.66
CA PHE A 898 -31.70 -36.65 45.22
C PHE A 898 -30.78 -35.69 44.45
N TYR A 899 -30.87 -34.39 44.72
CA TYR A 899 -30.08 -33.39 44.00
C TYR A 899 -28.59 -33.49 44.33
N GLN A 900 -28.21 -33.83 45.57
CA GLN A 900 -26.80 -34.09 45.91
C GLN A 900 -26.23 -35.29 45.14
N ASN A 901 -27.03 -36.33 44.86
CA ASN A 901 -26.60 -37.44 44.01
C ASN A 901 -26.35 -36.97 42.56
N CYS A 902 -27.24 -36.14 42.00
CA CYS A 902 -27.06 -35.55 40.67
C CYS A 902 -25.80 -34.67 40.59
N ILE A 903 -25.55 -33.85 41.61
CA ILE A 903 -24.36 -32.98 41.70
C ILE A 903 -23.09 -33.83 41.79
N ASN A 904 -23.05 -34.84 42.65
CA ASN A 904 -21.88 -35.71 42.81
C ASN A 904 -21.50 -36.47 41.53
N ARG A 905 -22.50 -36.93 40.76
CA ARG A 905 -22.30 -37.59 39.46
C ARG A 905 -21.75 -36.66 38.38
N THR A 906 -21.98 -35.35 38.50
CA THR A 906 -21.61 -34.37 37.48
C THR A 906 -20.44 -33.45 37.86
N ASN A 907 -20.01 -33.45 39.12
CA ASN A 907 -18.93 -32.56 39.62
C ASN A 907 -17.63 -32.60 38.82
N ARG A 908 -17.24 -33.76 38.26
CA ARG A 908 -16.02 -33.89 37.44
C ARG A 908 -16.17 -33.39 36.00
N LEU A 909 -17.40 -33.16 35.56
CA LEU A 909 -17.72 -32.73 34.21
C LEU A 909 -17.59 -31.20 34.08
N TRP A 910 -18.01 -30.45 35.09
CA TRP A 910 -18.21 -29.01 34.99
C TRP A 910 -16.99 -28.06 34.91
N PRO A 911 -15.73 -28.40 35.28
CA PRO A 911 -14.64 -27.41 35.34
C PRO A 911 -14.43 -26.60 34.04
N ASP A 912 -14.21 -27.27 32.92
CA ASP A 912 -13.99 -26.60 31.62
C ASP A 912 -15.26 -25.88 31.16
N PHE A 913 -16.43 -26.45 31.42
CA PHE A 913 -17.71 -25.82 31.09
C PHE A 913 -17.89 -24.51 31.87
N LEU A 914 -17.65 -24.54 33.18
CA LEU A 914 -17.71 -23.38 34.07
C LEU A 914 -16.77 -22.27 33.61
N ASP A 915 -15.54 -22.60 33.20
CA ASP A 915 -14.59 -21.61 32.69
C ASP A 915 -15.10 -20.89 31.43
N ASN A 916 -15.73 -21.62 30.51
CA ASN A 916 -16.36 -21.00 29.34
C ASN A 916 -17.56 -20.13 29.74
N VAL A 917 -18.41 -20.56 30.69
CA VAL A 917 -19.57 -19.77 31.16
C VAL A 917 -19.13 -18.48 31.84
N LEU A 918 -18.17 -18.56 32.76
CA LEU A 918 -17.63 -17.40 33.47
C LEU A 918 -16.98 -16.42 32.50
N MET A 919 -16.21 -16.90 31.52
CA MET A 919 -15.63 -16.06 30.47
C MET A 919 -16.71 -15.33 29.66
N VAL A 920 -17.77 -16.02 29.22
CA VAL A 920 -18.88 -15.38 28.50
C VAL A 920 -19.55 -14.29 29.36
N GLY A 921 -19.81 -14.58 30.63
CA GLY A 921 -20.40 -13.64 31.57
C GLY A 921 -19.52 -12.41 31.80
N GLN A 922 -18.23 -12.62 32.06
CA GLN A 922 -17.23 -11.55 32.21
C GLN A 922 -17.17 -10.64 30.98
N LEU A 923 -17.07 -11.22 29.78
CA LEU A 923 -17.00 -10.46 28.53
C LEU A 923 -18.28 -9.66 28.30
N GLN A 924 -19.46 -10.21 28.61
CA GLN A 924 -20.73 -9.48 28.48
C GLN A 924 -20.81 -8.27 29.41
N LEU A 925 -20.32 -8.36 30.65
CA LEU A 925 -20.22 -7.22 31.56
C LEU A 925 -19.31 -6.12 31.00
N LEU A 926 -18.15 -6.50 30.47
CA LEU A 926 -17.21 -5.56 29.84
C LEU A 926 -17.86 -4.87 28.63
N ARG A 927 -18.53 -5.62 27.75
CA ARG A 927 -19.27 -5.06 26.61
C ARG A 927 -20.36 -4.09 27.05
N LYS A 928 -21.11 -4.41 28.11
CA LYS A 928 -22.15 -3.51 28.65
C LYS A 928 -21.56 -2.22 29.19
N LEU A 929 -20.43 -2.29 29.90
CA LEU A 929 -19.76 -1.10 30.42
C LEU A 929 -19.22 -0.23 29.28
N ILE A 930 -18.66 -0.82 28.22
CA ILE A 930 -18.21 -0.11 27.02
C ILE A 930 -19.38 0.60 26.33
N ALA A 931 -20.48 -0.12 26.05
CA ALA A 931 -21.67 0.47 25.43
C ALA A 931 -22.24 1.63 26.25
N PHE A 932 -22.29 1.49 27.58
CA PHE A 932 -22.71 2.56 28.48
C PHE A 932 -21.79 3.79 28.37
N HIS A 933 -20.47 3.60 28.35
CA HIS A 933 -19.52 4.71 28.22
C HIS A 933 -19.63 5.41 26.85
N LEU A 934 -19.76 4.65 25.77
CA LEU A 934 -19.93 5.16 24.41
C LEU A 934 -21.20 5.99 24.28
N ASN A 935 -22.33 5.48 24.79
CA ASN A 935 -23.59 6.21 24.78
C ASN A 935 -23.54 7.50 25.59
N LEU A 936 -22.90 7.46 26.77
CA LEU A 936 -22.69 8.64 27.59
C LEU A 936 -21.83 9.67 26.85
N SER A 937 -20.73 9.26 26.23
CA SER A 937 -19.87 10.12 25.41
C SER A 937 -20.63 10.72 24.22
N ALA A 938 -21.43 9.93 23.50
CA ALA A 938 -22.23 10.38 22.36
C ALA A 938 -23.26 11.45 22.77
N LYS A 939 -23.91 11.29 23.93
CA LYS A 939 -24.86 12.28 24.47
C LYS A 939 -24.23 13.64 24.76
N PHE A 940 -22.96 13.66 25.18
CA PHE A 940 -22.23 14.90 25.48
C PHE A 940 -21.57 15.49 24.23
N ASN A 941 -20.87 14.69 23.44
CA ASN A 941 -20.03 15.17 22.33
C ASN A 941 -20.77 15.25 20.98
N ALA A 942 -21.81 14.43 20.78
CA ALA A 942 -22.52 14.28 19.51
C ALA A 942 -24.05 14.21 19.71
N LYS A 943 -24.59 15.10 20.56
CA LYS A 943 -25.99 15.09 21.02
C LYS A 943 -27.02 14.95 19.90
N ASN A 944 -26.85 15.69 18.80
CA ASN A 944 -27.80 15.66 17.68
C ASN A 944 -27.78 14.30 16.97
N LEU A 945 -26.59 13.73 16.76
CA LEU A 945 -26.43 12.43 16.12
C LEU A 945 -27.05 11.32 16.98
N GLU A 946 -26.78 11.33 18.29
CA GLU A 946 -27.33 10.36 19.24
C GLU A 946 -28.86 10.42 19.28
N ALA A 947 -29.43 11.63 19.38
CA ALA A 947 -30.88 11.81 19.39
C ALA A 947 -31.54 11.33 18.08
N SER A 948 -30.92 11.62 16.93
CA SER A 948 -31.40 11.15 15.62
C SER A 948 -31.35 9.63 15.50
N LEU A 949 -30.23 9.01 15.89
CA LEU A 949 -30.07 7.55 15.86
C LEU A 949 -31.05 6.86 16.81
N GLN A 950 -31.27 7.40 18.01
CA GLN A 950 -32.19 6.83 18.97
C GLN A 950 -33.66 6.95 18.50
N THR A 951 -34.01 8.07 17.88
CA THR A 951 -35.33 8.26 17.26
C THR A 951 -35.55 7.29 16.11
N LEU A 952 -34.55 7.13 15.23
CA LEU A 952 -34.59 6.18 14.13
C LEU A 952 -34.73 4.73 14.61
N SER A 953 -33.95 4.34 15.63
CA SER A 953 -34.04 3.00 16.25
C SER A 953 -35.45 2.72 16.80
N LYS A 954 -36.04 3.68 17.52
CA LYS A 954 -37.41 3.55 18.04
C LYS A 954 -38.46 3.46 16.92
N ALA A 955 -38.31 4.27 15.86
CA ALA A 955 -39.21 4.24 14.71
C ALA A 955 -39.16 2.88 13.99
N LEU A 956 -37.94 2.37 13.71
CA LEU A 956 -37.75 1.05 13.10
C LEU A 956 -38.36 -0.07 13.95
N LEU A 957 -38.12 -0.07 15.26
CA LEU A 957 -38.71 -1.07 16.17
C LEU A 957 -40.23 -0.97 16.23
N HIS A 958 -40.80 0.23 16.12
CA HIS A 958 -42.23 0.43 16.06
C HIS A 958 -42.82 -0.12 14.75
N ASP A 959 -42.18 0.13 13.61
CA ASP A 959 -42.63 -0.37 12.31
C ASP A 959 -42.55 -1.89 12.22
N ILE A 960 -41.49 -2.51 12.73
CA ILE A 960 -41.35 -3.98 12.84
C ILE A 960 -42.49 -4.57 13.69
N LYS A 961 -42.83 -3.94 14.82
CA LYS A 961 -43.92 -4.41 15.70
C LYS A 961 -45.30 -4.23 15.09
N LYS A 962 -45.52 -3.16 14.33
CA LYS A 962 -46.82 -2.83 13.73
C LYS A 962 -47.10 -3.63 12.47
N ASN A 963 -46.09 -3.82 11.63
CA ASN A 963 -46.18 -4.53 10.37
C ASN A 963 -45.46 -5.87 10.50
N GLY A 964 -46.01 -6.85 11.22
CA GLY A 964 -45.32 -8.12 11.55
C GLY A 964 -44.72 -8.94 10.40
N ASN A 965 -44.93 -8.53 9.13
CA ASN A 965 -44.34 -9.11 7.92
C ASN A 965 -43.31 -8.18 7.21
N TRP A 966 -43.14 -6.93 7.65
CA TRP A 966 -42.17 -6.00 7.08
C TRP A 966 -40.84 -6.14 7.80
N THR A 967 -39.81 -6.51 7.04
CA THR A 967 -38.42 -6.55 7.49
C THR A 967 -37.66 -5.40 6.84
N PRO A 968 -36.83 -4.66 7.59
CA PRO A 968 -35.95 -3.66 7.00
C PRO A 968 -34.95 -4.34 6.06
N ASP A 969 -34.51 -3.61 5.05
CA ASP A 969 -33.47 -4.05 4.12
C ASP A 969 -32.17 -4.43 4.87
N GLU A 970 -31.53 -5.53 4.46
CA GLU A 970 -30.35 -6.07 5.14
C GLU A 970 -29.18 -5.09 5.05
N ASP A 971 -29.00 -4.44 3.90
CA ASP A 971 -27.95 -3.43 3.69
C ASP A 971 -28.16 -2.20 4.59
N LEU A 972 -29.42 -1.79 4.79
CA LEU A 972 -29.76 -0.71 5.71
C LEU A 972 -29.43 -1.09 7.15
N LEU A 973 -29.78 -2.30 7.59
CA LEU A 973 -29.48 -2.79 8.94
C LEU A 973 -27.97 -2.93 9.17
N TYR A 974 -27.23 -3.42 8.17
CA TYR A 974 -25.78 -3.51 8.22
C TYR A 974 -25.15 -2.14 8.41
N ASN A 975 -25.53 -1.16 7.60
CA ASN A 975 -25.01 0.21 7.69
C ASN A 975 -25.38 0.88 9.03
N LEU A 976 -26.61 0.72 9.50
CA LEU A 976 -27.05 1.29 10.78
C LEU A 976 -26.38 0.64 12.00
N SER A 977 -26.06 -0.65 11.93
CA SER A 977 -25.39 -1.37 13.02
C SER A 977 -24.07 -0.72 13.42
N HIS A 978 -23.28 -0.27 12.44
CA HIS A 978 -22.03 0.45 12.69
C HIS A 978 -22.26 1.75 13.46
N TYR A 979 -23.26 2.55 13.08
CA TYR A 979 -23.57 3.78 13.82
C TYR A 979 -24.06 3.49 15.25
N PHE A 980 -24.86 2.43 15.44
CA PHE A 980 -25.32 2.05 16.78
C PHE A 980 -24.19 1.54 17.67
N ASP A 981 -23.22 0.82 17.12
CA ASP A 981 -22.04 0.36 17.85
C ASP A 981 -21.17 1.54 18.31
N TYR A 982 -20.89 2.52 17.43
CA TYR A 982 -20.13 3.73 17.79
C TYR A 982 -20.87 4.65 18.77
N ALA A 983 -22.20 4.69 18.71
CA ALA A 983 -23.03 5.48 19.62
C ALA A 983 -23.38 4.73 20.93
N GLY A 984 -22.98 3.46 21.09
CA GLY A 984 -23.33 2.63 22.26
C GLY A 984 -24.83 2.42 22.46
N ILE A 985 -25.63 2.49 21.38
CA ILE A 985 -27.09 2.30 21.42
C ILE A 985 -27.45 0.80 21.39
N ASN A 986 -26.49 -0.06 21.05
CA ASN A 986 -26.64 -1.50 21.06
C ASN A 986 -26.83 -2.04 22.49
N ASP A 987 -27.60 -3.13 22.64
CA ASP A 987 -27.75 -3.82 23.92
C ASP A 987 -27.07 -5.19 23.87
N PRO A 988 -25.85 -5.35 24.45
CA PRO A 988 -25.07 -6.58 24.37
C PRO A 988 -25.78 -7.83 24.90
N PHE A 989 -26.67 -7.67 25.88
CA PHE A 989 -27.40 -8.80 26.51
C PHE A 989 -28.46 -9.38 25.58
N ASN A 990 -28.97 -8.58 24.64
CA ASN A 990 -29.98 -9.01 23.69
C ASN A 990 -29.41 -9.51 22.36
N LYS A 991 -28.09 -9.44 22.15
CA LYS A 991 -27.44 -9.85 20.90
C LYS A 991 -27.43 -11.38 20.76
N ILE A 992 -27.84 -11.86 19.58
CA ILE A 992 -27.67 -13.25 19.15
C ILE A 992 -26.33 -13.35 18.43
N TYR A 993 -25.43 -14.18 18.94
CA TYR A 993 -24.08 -14.40 18.41
C TYR A 993 -24.00 -15.63 17.52
N VAL A 994 -24.76 -16.69 17.85
CA VAL A 994 -24.76 -17.95 17.11
C VAL A 994 -26.20 -18.43 16.97
N THR A 995 -26.61 -18.79 15.75
CA THR A 995 -27.90 -19.43 15.48
C THR A 995 -27.76 -20.94 15.69
N LEU A 996 -28.46 -21.48 16.70
CA LEU A 996 -28.22 -22.83 17.21
C LEU A 996 -29.48 -23.70 17.15
N THR A 997 -29.30 -25.00 16.93
CA THR A 997 -30.38 -25.99 17.04
C THR A 997 -30.81 -26.13 18.49
N SER A 998 -32.08 -25.85 18.76
CA SER A 998 -32.65 -25.83 20.11
C SER A 998 -33.24 -27.21 20.47
N GLN A 999 -32.73 -27.84 21.54
CA GLN A 999 -33.32 -29.06 22.13
C GLN A 999 -33.83 -28.75 23.55
N MET A 1000 -35.00 -29.25 23.91
CA MET A 1000 -35.61 -28.99 25.22
C MET A 1000 -34.76 -29.54 26.36
N GLU A 1001 -34.02 -30.62 26.12
CA GLU A 1001 -33.08 -31.27 27.02
C GLU A 1001 -32.00 -30.33 27.55
N TYR A 1002 -31.64 -29.28 26.81
CA TYR A 1002 -30.62 -28.32 27.23
C TYR A 1002 -31.04 -27.53 28.47
N SER A 1003 -32.35 -27.28 28.66
CA SER A 1003 -32.88 -26.61 29.86
C SER A 1003 -32.58 -27.42 31.13
N LEU A 1004 -32.71 -28.75 31.07
CA LEU A 1004 -32.39 -29.66 32.17
C LEU A 1004 -30.89 -29.77 32.42
N THR A 1005 -30.07 -29.82 31.37
CA THR A 1005 -28.60 -29.87 31.53
C THR A 1005 -28.08 -28.61 32.22
N LEU A 1006 -28.54 -27.44 31.77
CA LEU A 1006 -28.17 -26.15 32.36
C LEU A 1006 -28.75 -25.97 33.77
N PHE A 1007 -29.93 -26.53 34.05
CA PHE A 1007 -30.48 -26.62 35.41
C PHE A 1007 -29.55 -27.39 36.34
N VAL A 1008 -29.12 -28.61 35.97
CA VAL A 1008 -28.19 -29.42 36.77
C VAL A 1008 -26.84 -28.71 36.95
N PHE A 1009 -26.37 -28.01 35.92
CA PHE A 1009 -25.16 -27.20 36.00
C PHE A 1009 -25.29 -26.08 37.03
N VAL A 1010 -26.40 -25.33 37.04
CA VAL A 1010 -26.60 -24.21 37.97
C VAL A 1010 -26.67 -24.69 39.42
N ILE A 1011 -27.48 -25.73 39.72
CA ILE A 1011 -27.61 -26.24 41.09
C ILE A 1011 -26.28 -26.79 41.65
N ALA A 1012 -25.39 -27.29 40.79
CA ALA A 1012 -24.05 -27.74 41.19
C ALA A 1012 -23.10 -26.59 41.62
N HIS A 1013 -23.43 -25.34 41.27
CA HIS A 1013 -22.60 -24.17 41.54
C HIS A 1013 -23.25 -23.13 42.46
N LEU A 1014 -24.55 -23.24 42.77
CA LEU A 1014 -25.28 -22.27 43.61
C LEU A 1014 -24.57 -21.94 44.94
N GLN A 1015 -24.08 -22.95 45.66
CA GLN A 1015 -23.37 -22.75 46.94
C GLN A 1015 -21.99 -22.07 46.79
N LYS A 1016 -21.45 -22.04 45.57
CA LYS A 1016 -20.17 -21.41 45.23
C LYS A 1016 -20.34 -20.00 44.66
N LEU A 1017 -21.57 -19.51 44.49
CA LEU A 1017 -21.81 -18.15 44.01
C LEU A 1017 -21.69 -17.16 45.16
N PHE A 1018 -20.92 -16.09 44.92
CA PHE A 1018 -20.87 -14.95 45.81
C PHE A 1018 -21.79 -13.85 45.29
N HIS A 1019 -22.79 -13.47 46.08
CA HIS A 1019 -23.63 -12.32 45.84
C HIS A 1019 -23.25 -11.21 46.84
N PRO A 1020 -22.78 -10.04 46.38
CA PRO A 1020 -22.44 -8.94 47.29
C PRO A 1020 -23.69 -8.41 48.00
N GLY A 1021 -23.61 -8.26 49.34
CA GLY A 1021 -24.64 -7.57 50.13
C GLY A 1021 -24.68 -6.06 49.86
N THR A 1022 -25.67 -5.37 50.44
CA THR A 1022 -25.81 -3.90 50.35
C THR A 1022 -24.50 -3.18 50.73
N LEU A 1023 -24.22 -2.03 50.08
CA LEU A 1023 -22.94 -1.27 50.07
C LEU A 1023 -22.22 -1.06 51.43
N GLY A 1024 -22.88 -1.28 52.56
CA GLY A 1024 -22.31 -1.13 53.92
C GLY A 1024 -21.58 -2.35 54.48
N ASN A 1025 -21.79 -3.57 53.96
CA ASN A 1025 -21.17 -4.81 54.47
C ASN A 1025 -20.73 -5.72 53.31
N LEU A 1026 -19.54 -5.47 52.74
CA LEU A 1026 -18.91 -6.42 51.83
C LEU A 1026 -18.42 -7.64 52.63
N ASN A 1027 -19.25 -8.68 52.71
CA ASN A 1027 -18.84 -9.96 53.28
C ASN A 1027 -17.60 -10.49 52.54
N LYS A 1028 -16.67 -11.09 53.29
CA LYS A 1028 -15.43 -11.63 52.72
C LYS A 1028 -15.75 -12.86 51.86
N LYS A 1029 -15.60 -12.76 50.53
CA LYS A 1029 -15.74 -13.89 49.60
C LYS A 1029 -14.70 -14.97 49.91
N SER A 1030 -15.14 -16.23 50.00
CA SER A 1030 -14.25 -17.36 50.24
C SER A 1030 -13.44 -17.71 48.99
N MET A 1031 -12.29 -18.39 49.14
CA MET A 1031 -11.39 -18.68 48.01
C MET A 1031 -12.01 -19.60 46.94
N ASP A 1032 -13.02 -20.39 47.30
CA ASP A 1032 -13.69 -21.32 46.40
C ASP A 1032 -14.93 -20.72 45.70
N GLN A 1033 -15.31 -19.49 46.06
CA GLN A 1033 -16.46 -18.80 45.48
C GLN A 1033 -16.10 -18.06 44.19
N VAL A 1034 -17.10 -17.89 43.31
CA VAL A 1034 -17.01 -17.11 42.06
C VAL A 1034 -18.00 -15.96 42.09
N ASP A 1035 -17.76 -14.93 41.28
CA ASP A 1035 -18.71 -13.81 41.14
C ASP A 1035 -20.06 -14.30 40.59
N GLY A 1036 -21.09 -14.24 41.43
CA GLY A 1036 -22.44 -14.67 41.10
C GLY A 1036 -23.05 -13.87 39.94
N TYR A 1037 -22.74 -12.58 39.82
CA TYR A 1037 -23.32 -11.75 38.77
C TYR A 1037 -22.78 -12.13 37.39
N SER A 1038 -21.46 -12.31 37.28
CA SER A 1038 -20.80 -12.80 36.06
C SER A 1038 -21.33 -14.19 35.67
N PHE A 1039 -21.45 -15.11 36.63
CA PHE A 1039 -22.01 -16.43 36.39
C PHE A 1039 -23.45 -16.38 35.86
N CYS A 1040 -24.34 -15.64 36.51
CA CYS A 1040 -25.74 -15.50 36.07
C CYS A 1040 -25.84 -14.97 34.65
N LEU A 1041 -25.02 -13.96 34.30
CA LEU A 1041 -25.03 -13.37 32.97
C LEU A 1041 -24.47 -14.31 31.89
N GLY A 1042 -23.48 -15.13 32.23
CA GLY A 1042 -22.97 -16.18 31.35
C GLY A 1042 -24.05 -17.19 31.00
N VAL A 1043 -24.78 -17.67 32.01
CA VAL A 1043 -25.93 -18.58 31.82
C VAL A 1043 -27.03 -17.91 31.00
N HIS A 1044 -27.35 -16.65 31.29
CA HIS A 1044 -28.35 -15.88 30.55
C HIS A 1044 -27.99 -15.75 29.07
N THR A 1045 -26.73 -15.45 28.77
CA THR A 1045 -26.24 -15.29 27.39
C THR A 1045 -26.37 -16.58 26.60
N ILE A 1046 -26.12 -17.74 27.22
CA ILE A 1046 -26.32 -19.05 26.59
C ILE A 1046 -27.78 -19.26 26.23
N PHE A 1047 -28.70 -19.03 27.19
CA PHE A 1047 -30.13 -19.19 26.94
C PHE A 1047 -30.66 -18.24 25.86
N LYS A 1048 -30.10 -17.04 25.76
CA LYS A 1048 -30.48 -16.07 24.73
C LYS A 1048 -30.17 -16.52 23.30
N GLN A 1049 -29.24 -17.47 23.12
CA GLN A 1049 -28.95 -18.05 21.80
C GLN A 1049 -29.97 -19.10 21.37
N PHE A 1050 -30.85 -19.53 22.28
CA PHE A 1050 -31.90 -20.51 22.03
C PHE A 1050 -33.28 -19.83 21.91
N HIS A 1051 -34.27 -20.62 21.48
CA HIS A 1051 -35.67 -20.18 21.52
C HIS A 1051 -36.13 -19.95 22.97
N ASN A 1052 -36.97 -18.92 23.19
CA ASN A 1052 -37.41 -18.48 24.53
C ASN A 1052 -38.01 -19.62 25.39
N ASN A 1053 -38.72 -20.58 24.77
CA ASN A 1053 -39.29 -21.75 25.46
C ASN A 1053 -38.27 -22.55 26.31
N ILE A 1054 -37.00 -22.59 25.90
CA ILE A 1054 -35.95 -23.29 26.66
C ILE A 1054 -35.62 -22.54 27.96
N ASN A 1055 -35.59 -21.21 27.89
CA ASN A 1055 -35.40 -20.35 29.06
C ASN A 1055 -36.57 -20.48 30.04
N ASP A 1056 -37.81 -20.49 29.53
CA ASP A 1056 -39.01 -20.64 30.36
C ASP A 1056 -39.03 -22.00 31.08
N ASN A 1057 -38.69 -23.08 30.36
CA ASN A 1057 -38.57 -24.40 30.98
C ASN A 1057 -37.46 -24.46 32.04
N PHE A 1058 -36.32 -23.81 31.81
CA PHE A 1058 -35.24 -23.73 32.79
C PHE A 1058 -35.69 -23.01 34.07
N ILE A 1059 -36.36 -21.87 33.94
CA ILE A 1059 -36.92 -21.11 35.08
C ILE A 1059 -37.92 -21.99 35.84
N LYS A 1060 -38.80 -22.70 35.13
CA LYS A 1060 -39.74 -23.66 35.72
C LYS A 1060 -39.04 -24.74 36.54
N TYR A 1061 -37.91 -25.29 36.07
CA TYR A 1061 -37.16 -26.30 36.81
C TYR A 1061 -36.51 -25.75 38.09
N ILE A 1062 -35.92 -24.55 38.06
CA ILE A 1062 -35.36 -23.93 39.29
C ILE A 1062 -36.49 -23.54 40.25
N SER A 1063 -37.62 -23.03 39.75
CA SER A 1063 -38.77 -22.73 40.59
C SER A 1063 -39.32 -24.00 41.27
N LYS A 1064 -39.42 -25.11 40.52
CA LYS A 1064 -39.79 -26.42 41.07
C LYS A 1064 -38.81 -26.88 42.15
N TYR A 1065 -37.50 -26.78 41.91
CA TYR A 1065 -36.45 -27.09 42.89
C TYR A 1065 -36.65 -26.31 44.20
N CYS A 1066 -36.87 -25.00 44.13
CA CYS A 1066 -37.12 -24.20 45.32
C CYS A 1066 -38.40 -24.63 46.07
N MET A 1067 -39.48 -24.90 45.33
CA MET A 1067 -40.76 -25.34 45.92
C MET A 1067 -40.64 -26.70 46.61
N GLU A 1068 -39.92 -27.66 46.01
CA GLU A 1068 -39.68 -28.99 46.60
C GLU A 1068 -38.87 -28.91 47.91
N PHE A 1069 -37.88 -28.01 47.98
CA PHE A 1069 -37.15 -27.78 49.23
C PHE A 1069 -38.01 -27.08 50.30
N ILE A 1070 -38.88 -26.14 49.91
CA ILE A 1070 -39.80 -25.46 50.84
C ILE A 1070 -40.83 -26.45 51.41
N THR A 1071 -41.41 -27.33 50.57
CA THR A 1071 -42.38 -28.34 51.03
C THR A 1071 -41.74 -29.38 51.95
N HIS A 1072 -40.51 -29.82 51.64
CA HIS A 1072 -39.73 -30.72 52.49
C HIS A 1072 -39.28 -30.07 53.82
N HIS A 1073 -38.96 -28.77 53.84
CA HIS A 1073 -38.63 -28.07 55.10
C HIS A 1073 -39.86 -27.81 55.98
N ARG A 1074 -41.03 -27.57 55.39
CA ARG A 1074 -42.29 -27.46 56.15
C ARG A 1074 -42.67 -28.76 56.85
N SER A 1075 -42.39 -29.92 56.25
CA SER A 1075 -42.68 -31.22 56.88
C SER A 1075 -41.75 -31.55 58.05
N THR A 1076 -40.61 -30.85 58.20
CA THR A 1076 -39.59 -31.08 59.24
C THR A 1076 -39.65 -30.10 60.44
N LYS A 1077 -40.68 -29.25 60.54
CA LYS A 1077 -40.92 -28.28 61.64
C LYS A 1077 -39.83 -27.21 61.88
N ASN A 1078 -39.00 -26.88 60.88
CA ASN A 1078 -38.12 -25.71 60.94
C ASN A 1078 -38.79 -24.48 60.30
N THR A 1079 -38.70 -23.32 60.96
CA THR A 1079 -39.33 -22.06 60.52
C THR A 1079 -38.48 -21.24 59.55
N ASP A 1080 -37.18 -21.52 59.45
CA ASP A 1080 -36.25 -20.77 58.59
C ASP A 1080 -36.17 -21.37 57.18
N LEU A 1081 -35.98 -20.50 56.18
CA LEU A 1081 -35.74 -20.90 54.79
C LEU A 1081 -34.38 -21.61 54.68
N CYS A 1082 -34.37 -22.71 53.92
CA CYS A 1082 -33.16 -23.49 53.68
C CYS A 1082 -32.14 -22.70 52.83
N MET A 1083 -30.84 -22.86 53.09
CA MET A 1083 -29.78 -22.11 52.40
C MET A 1083 -29.76 -22.37 50.89
N GLU A 1084 -30.13 -23.58 50.46
CA GLU A 1084 -30.32 -23.96 49.06
C GLU A 1084 -31.40 -23.12 48.37
N VAL A 1085 -32.49 -22.82 49.08
CA VAL A 1085 -33.60 -22.00 48.57
C VAL A 1085 -33.17 -20.54 48.49
N ILE A 1086 -32.49 -20.03 49.51
CA ILE A 1086 -31.97 -18.65 49.54
C ILE A 1086 -30.99 -18.43 48.36
N ASN A 1087 -30.04 -19.33 48.15
CA ASN A 1087 -29.08 -19.21 47.04
C ASN A 1087 -29.77 -19.30 45.66
N ALA A 1088 -30.78 -20.17 45.51
CA ALA A 1088 -31.52 -20.30 44.26
C ALA A 1088 -32.41 -19.07 43.96
N ILE A 1089 -33.03 -18.47 44.98
CA ILE A 1089 -33.80 -17.23 44.83
C ILE A 1089 -32.87 -16.08 44.47
N ASN A 1090 -31.74 -15.88 45.17
CA ASN A 1090 -30.74 -14.86 44.82
C ASN A 1090 -30.22 -14.99 43.38
N PHE A 1091 -29.99 -16.23 42.92
CA PHE A 1091 -29.64 -16.52 41.52
C PHE A 1091 -30.76 -16.07 40.58
N LEU A 1092 -32.01 -16.50 40.80
CA LEU A 1092 -33.15 -16.17 39.93
C LEU A 1092 -33.48 -14.68 39.92
N GLU A 1093 -33.35 -14.01 41.06
CA GLU A 1093 -33.58 -12.58 41.20
C GLU A 1093 -32.52 -11.77 40.42
N THR A 1094 -31.26 -12.23 40.43
CA THR A 1094 -30.19 -11.66 39.60
C THR A 1094 -30.41 -11.99 38.11
N TYR A 1095 -30.71 -13.24 37.79
CA TYR A 1095 -30.90 -13.75 36.43
C TYR A 1095 -32.08 -13.09 35.70
N SER A 1096 -33.18 -12.85 36.41
CA SER A 1096 -34.39 -12.26 35.86
C SER A 1096 -34.25 -10.77 35.54
N LYS A 1097 -33.27 -10.06 36.13
CA LYS A 1097 -32.97 -8.65 35.84
C LYS A 1097 -32.43 -8.43 34.41
N PHE A 1098 -31.90 -9.46 33.76
CA PHE A 1098 -31.28 -9.32 32.44
C PHE A 1098 -32.26 -9.28 31.26
N SER A 1099 -33.51 -9.74 31.44
CA SER A 1099 -34.52 -9.77 30.37
C SER A 1099 -35.94 -9.72 30.92
N ASP A 1100 -36.78 -8.89 30.32
CA ASP A 1100 -38.21 -8.79 30.64
C ASP A 1100 -38.94 -10.13 30.52
N ALA A 1101 -38.55 -10.97 29.55
CA ALA A 1101 -39.13 -12.29 29.37
C ALA A 1101 -38.82 -13.21 30.56
N SER A 1102 -37.57 -13.21 31.03
CA SER A 1102 -37.17 -13.96 32.23
C SER A 1102 -37.86 -13.45 33.49
N SER A 1103 -38.04 -12.12 33.62
CA SER A 1103 -38.77 -11.53 34.75
C SER A 1103 -40.23 -11.93 34.79
N LYS A 1104 -40.92 -11.93 33.64
CA LYS A 1104 -42.32 -12.42 33.55
C LYS A 1104 -42.42 -13.90 33.89
N SER A 1105 -41.58 -14.72 33.27
CA SER A 1105 -41.53 -16.17 33.47
C SER A 1105 -41.24 -16.55 34.94
N PHE A 1106 -40.34 -15.80 35.60
CA PHE A 1106 -40.05 -15.98 37.03
C PHE A 1106 -41.29 -15.69 37.90
N LYS A 1107 -41.98 -14.57 37.66
CA LYS A 1107 -43.20 -14.21 38.39
C LYS A 1107 -44.36 -15.17 38.16
N GLU A 1108 -44.45 -15.78 36.98
CA GLU A 1108 -45.49 -16.77 36.66
C GLU A 1108 -45.30 -18.10 37.41
N HIS A 1109 -44.06 -18.51 37.68
CA HIS A 1109 -43.74 -19.82 38.26
C HIS A 1109 -43.41 -19.77 39.75
N MET A 1110 -43.21 -18.59 40.35
CA MET A 1110 -42.91 -18.41 41.78
C MET A 1110 -44.02 -17.63 42.50
N PRO A 1111 -44.58 -18.13 43.62
CA PRO A 1111 -45.55 -17.39 44.43
C PRO A 1111 -44.98 -16.07 44.99
N GLU A 1112 -45.78 -15.00 44.96
CA GLU A 1112 -45.38 -13.66 45.43
C GLU A 1112 -44.97 -13.66 46.90
N GLU A 1113 -45.59 -14.50 47.73
CA GLU A 1113 -45.31 -14.61 49.17
C GLU A 1113 -43.88 -15.10 49.47
N ILE A 1114 -43.32 -15.93 48.59
CA ILE A 1114 -41.94 -16.44 48.71
C ILE A 1114 -40.94 -15.38 48.25
N MET A 1115 -41.29 -14.58 47.23
CA MET A 1115 -40.47 -13.46 46.76
C MET A 1115 -40.40 -12.34 47.83
N HIS A 1116 -41.46 -12.13 48.62
CA HIS A 1116 -41.48 -11.13 49.69
C HIS A 1116 -40.73 -11.53 50.97
N LEU A 1117 -40.57 -12.84 51.24
CA LEU A 1117 -39.84 -13.33 52.41
C LEU A 1117 -38.35 -12.93 52.37
N GLU A 1118 -37.73 -12.87 51.19
CA GLU A 1118 -36.32 -12.48 51.08
C GLU A 1118 -36.09 -10.97 51.33
N LEU A 1119 -37.06 -10.11 51.01
CA LEU A 1119 -36.99 -8.66 51.29
C LEU A 1119 -37.11 -8.33 52.80
N THR A 1120 -37.67 -9.24 53.59
CA THR A 1120 -37.90 -9.05 55.04
C THR A 1120 -36.80 -9.65 55.92
N PHE A 1121 -36.04 -10.65 55.45
CA PHE A 1121 -34.95 -11.26 56.22
C PHE A 1121 -33.74 -10.34 56.54
N PRO A 1122 -33.33 -9.37 55.69
CA PRO A 1122 -32.27 -8.42 56.04
C PRO A 1122 -32.67 -7.42 57.13
N LEU A 1123 -33.98 -7.20 57.34
CA LEU A 1123 -34.52 -6.28 58.33
C LEU A 1123 -34.70 -6.93 59.72
N LEU A 1124 -34.64 -8.26 59.82
CA LEU A 1124 -34.83 -9.03 61.05
C LEU A 1124 -33.52 -9.38 61.79
N ASN A 1125 -32.36 -9.07 61.20
CA ASN A 1125 -31.05 -9.14 61.86
C ASN A 1125 -30.49 -7.73 62.20
N LEU A 1126 -31.38 -6.75 62.37
CA LEU A 1126 -31.08 -5.43 62.95
C LEU A 1126 -31.25 -5.43 64.47
#